data_AF-A0A3N5LER0-F1
#
_entry.id   AF-A0A3N5LER0-F1
#
_cell.length_a   1.000
_cell.length_b   1.000
_cell.length_c   1.000
_cell.angle_alpha   90.00
_cell.angle_beta   90.00
_cell.angle_gamma   90.00
#
_symmetry.space_group_name_H-M   'P 1'
#
loop_
_entity.id
_entity.type
_entity.pdbx_description
1 polymer ?
#
loop_
_entity_poly.entity_id
_entity_poly.type
_entity_poly.pdbx_seq_one_letter_code
_entity_poly.pdbx_strand_id
1 'polypeptide(L)'
;MFRFTCSRVIDRRAALAGIAAAFTFATGAAAPAVFAQSSGAVPQDPSRLLVVDCLLPGQVRKLGGQMTYLSPRRPIKTTASDCEIRGGEYVAYDRANYATALAVWLPQAEGGDAQAQVYVGEIFEKGLGRPADHAQAAQWYEKAAAQGFARGQMNLAYLYEQGLGVPKDPLKALNLYRTASGIKDDSLTYVSEVAQVRNEMQGTIDDLTARLEAQNAEVDKLRSDLESSQSQLSSQRVALARAQGESRELEQQVQSLRSQAGTDPVRLAQLRQLESELAVREQKLAAEERAVAGLEANTAAQRVRLGEQMRAAAEQDLAMRQQLAAANESHSDLQQQLVDTQRRLYDTEQQAATMRAELARERARIADERQAMASRGASGAASDAERRKLADELSAREQKLDEQQATIAKLLEQQRGYTAELAKLRTQQSVSGQAATQAQAQVVATRSDLVETQRKLSATEQQVAQLRADLAAERGRAAADRGQLSRQTAAASADVQRQHDQLAAELASREKRIAEQQARIAALEQQQKTYAAELSRASADRQAGSRTQQQQQAELAAARSDLASAQRRLVETEQRVEDLTAQLESERRSVATERAELNRRIASAGGSQQAEIDRLKRDLAAREASLARQQSLIASLQAESKAYQAQIQRLQSQPIERVAMRSIAEPAAMKSVGVPMGSLPKEIRLGTPYALIIGNNRYQNLPSLETPAADARAVEEVLRTRYGFKTKVLLDATRADILNAITEYISLLRSDDSLLIYYAGHGELDRPNQRGYWLPVNAQRDNITEWISDQAITDLTAQMSARRVLIVADSCYSGAMTRSSGVGFVAKGGGDAAMQRLVKLAKLPSRTVLSSGGEQPVLDAGGGGHSIFAGVFIQVLRQNEGVLEGTALYGALFDQVRRSAARYNVSQEPRYSQIEGHLNGDFLFVPRA
;
A
#
# COMPACT_ATOMS: atom_id res chain seq x y z
N MET A 1 -46.75 26.37 9.67
CA MET A 1 -48.15 25.93 9.88
C MET A 1 -48.54 24.91 8.80
N PHE A 2 -49.64 24.18 9.02
CA PHE A 2 -50.52 23.47 8.06
C PHE A 2 -50.37 23.78 6.54
N ARG A 3 -50.61 22.85 5.59
CA ARG A 3 -51.15 21.46 5.65
C ARG A 3 -50.84 20.63 4.39
N PHE A 4 -51.00 19.31 4.48
CA PHE A 4 -51.32 18.42 3.35
C PHE A 4 -52.68 18.75 2.71
N THR A 5 -52.88 18.33 1.45
CA THR A 5 -54.15 17.70 1.02
C THR A 5 -53.95 16.65 -0.08
N CYS A 6 -54.94 15.78 -0.24
CA CYS A 6 -54.98 14.63 -1.16
C CYS A 6 -56.39 14.53 -1.78
N SER A 7 -56.60 13.76 -2.86
CA SER A 7 -57.94 13.37 -3.32
C SER A 7 -57.99 12.06 -4.12
N ARG A 8 -59.14 11.36 -4.02
CA ARG A 8 -59.51 10.08 -4.67
C ARG A 8 -60.99 10.14 -5.10
N VAL A 9 -61.35 9.46 -6.20
CA VAL A 9 -62.72 9.28 -6.75
C VAL A 9 -62.68 8.10 -7.76
N ILE A 10 -63.66 7.18 -7.91
CA ILE A 10 -64.80 6.81 -7.05
C ILE A 10 -65.15 5.30 -7.20
N ASP A 11 -66.43 4.89 -7.37
CA ASP A 11 -67.01 3.53 -7.23
C ASP A 11 -68.31 3.45 -8.11
N ARG A 12 -68.99 2.35 -8.49
CA ARG A 12 -69.06 0.91 -8.10
C ARG A 12 -69.81 0.08 -9.19
N ARG A 13 -69.89 -1.26 -9.04
CA ARG A 13 -70.85 -2.26 -9.68
C ARG A 13 -70.36 -2.90 -11.02
N ALA A 14 -70.67 -4.15 -11.43
CA ALA A 14 -71.24 -5.43 -10.88
C ALA A 14 -71.24 -6.52 -12.02
N ALA A 15 -71.40 -7.86 -11.90
CA ALA A 15 -71.29 -8.89 -10.82
C ALA A 15 -71.33 -10.36 -11.42
N LEU A 16 -71.44 -11.40 -10.55
CA LEU A 16 -71.77 -12.86 -10.66
C LEU A 16 -72.50 -13.41 -11.94
N ALA A 17 -72.54 -14.70 -12.33
CA ALA A 17 -71.87 -16.02 -12.03
C ALA A 17 -72.39 -17.08 -13.09
N GLY A 18 -72.14 -18.42 -13.15
CA GLY A 18 -71.40 -19.47 -12.39
C GLY A 18 -71.73 -20.92 -12.93
N ILE A 19 -71.26 -22.01 -12.27
CA ILE A 19 -71.52 -23.48 -12.54
C ILE A 19 -70.82 -24.08 -13.81
N ALA A 20 -70.48 -25.38 -13.99
CA ALA A 20 -69.72 -26.39 -13.19
C ALA A 20 -69.35 -27.69 -14.00
N ALA A 21 -68.23 -28.36 -13.65
CA ALA A 21 -67.90 -29.83 -13.64
C ALA A 21 -67.98 -30.82 -14.86
N ALA A 22 -66.79 -31.34 -15.28
CA ALA A 22 -66.31 -32.76 -15.25
C ALA A 22 -66.65 -33.87 -16.32
N PHE A 23 -65.91 -35.01 -16.22
CA PHE A 23 -65.98 -36.37 -16.88
C PHE A 23 -65.42 -36.60 -18.32
N THR A 24 -64.81 -37.74 -18.76
CA THR A 24 -64.03 -38.91 -18.17
C THR A 24 -63.44 -39.88 -19.26
N PHE A 25 -62.29 -40.56 -18.97
CA PHE A 25 -61.86 -41.97 -19.34
C PHE A 25 -61.67 -42.41 -20.84
N ALA A 26 -60.90 -43.47 -21.25
CA ALA A 26 -59.79 -44.28 -20.67
C ALA A 26 -59.16 -45.32 -21.67
N THR A 27 -58.19 -46.15 -21.20
CA THR A 27 -57.48 -47.34 -21.81
C THR A 27 -56.30 -47.04 -22.77
N GLY A 28 -55.20 -47.82 -22.89
CA GLY A 28 -54.64 -49.04 -22.24
C GLY A 28 -53.86 -49.90 -23.29
N ALA A 29 -52.64 -50.47 -23.16
CA ALA A 29 -51.80 -51.10 -22.12
C ALA A 29 -50.28 -51.03 -22.52
N ALA A 30 -49.22 -51.10 -21.68
CA ALA A 30 -48.61 -52.19 -20.86
C ALA A 30 -48.05 -53.40 -21.68
N ALA A 31 -46.87 -54.03 -21.45
CA ALA A 31 -45.70 -53.94 -20.52
C ALA A 31 -44.49 -54.73 -21.18
N PRO A 32 -43.38 -55.21 -20.54
CA PRO A 32 -42.73 -55.06 -19.21
C PRO A 32 -41.36 -54.29 -19.25
N ALA A 33 -40.73 -53.78 -18.18
CA ALA A 33 -40.08 -54.40 -16.97
C ALA A 33 -38.79 -55.22 -17.29
N VAL A 34 -37.70 -55.25 -16.50
CA VAL A 34 -37.48 -55.27 -15.02
C VAL A 34 -36.24 -54.38 -14.70
N PHE A 35 -36.00 -53.72 -13.55
CA PHE A 35 -36.18 -54.05 -12.13
C PHE A 35 -36.73 -52.88 -11.27
N ALA A 36 -37.18 -53.19 -10.05
CA ALA A 36 -37.76 -52.23 -9.11
C ALA A 36 -37.49 -52.59 -7.63
N GLN A 37 -37.37 -51.56 -6.78
CA GLN A 37 -37.61 -51.52 -5.32
C GLN A 37 -37.24 -50.09 -4.82
N SER A 38 -37.95 -49.43 -3.90
CA SER A 38 -39.34 -49.57 -3.45
C SER A 38 -39.78 -48.25 -2.80
N SER A 39 -40.87 -47.63 -3.24
CA SER A 39 -41.26 -46.27 -2.82
C SER A 39 -42.18 -46.25 -1.58
N GLY A 40 -41.66 -45.78 -0.45
CA GLY A 40 -42.41 -45.53 0.80
C GLY A 40 -42.82 -44.06 0.98
N ALA A 41 -43.39 -43.43 -0.06
CA ALA A 41 -43.73 -42.00 -0.02
C ALA A 41 -45.06 -41.75 0.74
N VAL A 42 -44.96 -41.54 2.05
CA VAL A 42 -46.06 -40.95 2.84
C VAL A 42 -46.22 -39.47 2.44
N PRO A 43 -47.44 -38.96 2.17
CA PRO A 43 -47.66 -37.54 1.97
C PRO A 43 -47.21 -36.75 3.19
N GLN A 44 -46.21 -35.88 3.02
CA GLN A 44 -45.79 -34.92 4.04
C GLN A 44 -46.85 -33.84 4.16
N ASP A 45 -47.87 -34.08 4.99
CA ASP A 45 -48.83 -33.05 5.40
C ASP A 45 -48.05 -31.88 6.04
N PRO A 46 -48.11 -30.65 5.47
CA PRO A 46 -47.43 -29.49 6.03
C PRO A 46 -47.83 -29.20 7.49
N SER A 47 -49.00 -29.67 7.94
CA SER A 47 -49.43 -29.56 9.34
C SER A 47 -48.41 -30.16 10.32
N ARG A 48 -47.73 -31.24 9.93
CA ARG A 48 -46.75 -31.97 10.77
C ARG A 48 -45.44 -31.21 10.99
N LEU A 49 -45.12 -30.24 10.12
CA LEU A 49 -43.97 -29.34 10.26
C LEU A 49 -44.32 -28.06 11.02
N LEU A 50 -45.59 -27.82 11.36
CA LEU A 50 -45.99 -26.67 12.17
C LEU A 50 -45.38 -26.78 13.57
N VAL A 51 -44.72 -25.70 14.01
CA VAL A 51 -44.37 -25.55 15.43
C VAL A 51 -45.67 -25.40 16.24
N VAL A 52 -45.80 -26.19 17.29
CA VAL A 52 -46.94 -26.23 18.23
C VAL A 52 -46.43 -26.15 19.67
N ASP A 53 -47.27 -25.64 20.56
CA ASP A 53 -47.10 -25.80 22.01
C ASP A 53 -47.52 -27.23 22.39
N CYS A 54 -46.55 -28.06 22.74
CA CYS A 54 -46.68 -29.49 22.98
C CYS A 54 -46.60 -29.79 24.47
N LEU A 55 -47.65 -30.35 25.07
CA LEU A 55 -47.61 -30.76 26.49
C LEU A 55 -47.16 -32.21 26.61
N LEU A 56 -45.85 -32.42 26.86
CA LEU A 56 -45.30 -33.76 27.03
C LEU A 56 -45.82 -34.44 28.30
N PRO A 57 -46.07 -35.77 28.25
CA PRO A 57 -46.51 -36.54 29.40
C PRO A 57 -45.46 -36.51 30.53
N GLY A 58 -45.94 -36.66 31.76
CA GLY A 58 -45.07 -36.78 32.93
C GLY A 58 -44.19 -38.02 32.80
N GLN A 59 -42.89 -37.87 33.05
CA GLN A 59 -41.96 -39.00 33.01
C GLN A 59 -42.00 -39.74 34.35
N VAL A 60 -42.09 -41.08 34.28
CA VAL A 60 -42.01 -41.96 35.45
C VAL A 60 -40.56 -41.99 35.94
N ARG A 61 -40.26 -41.33 37.06
CA ARG A 61 -38.91 -41.19 37.63
C ARG A 61 -38.83 -41.92 38.97
N LYS A 62 -37.73 -42.66 39.19
CA LYS A 62 -37.45 -43.26 40.50
C LYS A 62 -36.76 -42.27 41.43
N LEU A 63 -37.16 -42.28 42.70
CA LEU A 63 -36.50 -41.57 43.79
C LEU A 63 -35.95 -42.64 44.76
N GLY A 64 -34.67 -42.98 44.61
CA GLY A 64 -34.08 -44.15 45.26
C GLY A 64 -34.58 -45.47 44.68
N GLY A 65 -34.40 -46.57 45.43
CA GLY A 65 -34.67 -47.93 44.95
C GLY A 65 -36.15 -48.35 44.94
N GLN A 66 -36.98 -47.75 45.79
CA GLN A 66 -38.35 -48.23 46.08
C GLN A 66 -39.47 -47.24 45.70
N MET A 67 -39.22 -45.93 45.71
CA MET A 67 -40.25 -44.94 45.36
C MET A 67 -40.16 -44.54 43.89
N THR A 68 -41.32 -44.43 43.24
CA THR A 68 -41.46 -43.98 41.85
C THR A 68 -42.51 -42.88 41.80
N TYR A 69 -42.19 -41.74 41.21
CA TYR A 69 -43.07 -40.58 41.09
C TYR A 69 -43.20 -40.16 39.62
N LEU A 70 -44.36 -39.61 39.27
CA LEU A 70 -44.57 -39.00 37.96
C LEU A 70 -44.03 -37.57 38.01
N SER A 71 -43.15 -37.20 37.07
CA SER A 71 -42.79 -35.77 36.93
C SER A 71 -44.01 -34.97 36.49
N PRO A 72 -44.09 -33.66 36.79
CA PRO A 72 -45.01 -32.78 36.10
C PRO A 72 -44.90 -32.94 34.58
N ARG A 73 -46.03 -32.79 33.88
CA ARG A 73 -46.06 -32.66 32.41
C ARG A 73 -45.24 -31.42 32.02
N ARG A 74 -44.55 -31.48 30.87
CA ARG A 74 -43.64 -30.40 30.43
C ARG A 74 -44.09 -29.80 29.09
N PRO A 75 -44.53 -28.53 29.06
CA PRO A 75 -44.80 -27.85 27.80
C PRO A 75 -43.47 -27.49 27.10
N ILE A 76 -43.38 -27.76 25.81
CA ILE A 76 -42.28 -27.36 24.94
C ILE A 76 -42.83 -26.84 23.61
N LYS A 77 -42.07 -25.99 22.91
CA LYS A 77 -42.34 -25.71 21.49
C LYS A 77 -41.51 -26.66 20.64
N THR A 78 -42.19 -27.47 19.84
CA THR A 78 -41.57 -28.42 18.90
C THR A 78 -42.50 -28.59 17.68
N THR A 79 -42.11 -29.39 16.67
CA THR A 79 -43.01 -29.66 15.55
C THR A 79 -44.16 -30.55 15.98
N ALA A 80 -45.32 -30.42 15.32
CA ALA A 80 -46.46 -31.31 15.47
C ALA A 80 -46.04 -32.80 15.39
N SER A 81 -45.18 -33.15 14.42
CA SER A 81 -44.62 -34.51 14.30
C SER A 81 -43.77 -34.94 15.51
N ASP A 82 -42.90 -34.09 16.05
CA ASP A 82 -42.09 -34.44 17.23
C ASP A 82 -42.95 -34.55 18.50
N CYS A 83 -44.03 -33.77 18.59
CA CYS A 83 -45.00 -33.90 19.68
C CYS A 83 -45.74 -35.25 19.61
N GLU A 84 -46.26 -35.63 18.42
CA GLU A 84 -46.85 -36.95 18.13
C GLU A 84 -45.89 -38.09 18.54
N ILE A 85 -44.65 -38.05 18.04
CA ILE A 85 -43.62 -39.08 18.27
C ILE A 85 -43.32 -39.25 19.77
N ARG A 86 -43.39 -38.17 20.55
CA ARG A 86 -43.05 -38.15 21.98
C ARG A 86 -44.27 -38.33 22.89
N GLY A 87 -45.43 -38.69 22.32
CA GLY A 87 -46.68 -38.92 23.06
C GLY A 87 -47.23 -37.67 23.74
N GLY A 88 -46.86 -36.47 23.25
CA GLY A 88 -47.33 -35.19 23.77
C GLY A 88 -48.75 -34.87 23.33
N GLU A 89 -49.50 -34.22 24.22
CA GLU A 89 -50.87 -33.80 23.94
C GLU A 89 -50.84 -32.41 23.28
N TYR A 90 -51.35 -32.32 22.04
CA TYR A 90 -51.61 -31.07 21.34
C TYR A 90 -52.84 -31.21 20.44
N VAL A 91 -53.48 -30.08 20.12
CA VAL A 91 -54.55 -30.00 19.11
C VAL A 91 -54.08 -29.05 18.03
N ALA A 92 -54.15 -29.46 16.76
CA ALA A 92 -53.58 -28.70 15.63
C ALA A 92 -54.31 -27.36 15.33
N TYR A 93 -55.35 -27.01 16.09
CA TYR A 93 -56.20 -25.84 15.90
C TYR A 93 -56.49 -25.11 17.23
N ASP A 94 -55.47 -24.47 17.82
CA ASP A 94 -55.67 -23.12 18.36
C ASP A 94 -54.35 -22.31 18.40
N ARG A 95 -54.07 -21.57 17.32
CA ARG A 95 -53.00 -20.55 17.28
C ARG A 95 -53.49 -19.15 17.67
N ALA A 96 -54.75 -19.00 18.07
CA ALA A 96 -55.38 -17.71 18.36
C ALA A 96 -55.53 -17.45 19.87
N ASN A 97 -55.70 -18.48 20.69
CA ASN A 97 -56.04 -18.35 22.10
C ASN A 97 -54.82 -18.35 23.02
N TYR A 98 -54.10 -17.23 23.05
CA TYR A 98 -52.97 -17.01 23.97
C TYR A 98 -53.38 -17.00 25.46
N ALA A 99 -54.68 -16.98 25.79
CA ALA A 99 -55.16 -17.03 27.17
C ALA A 99 -55.07 -18.44 27.79
N THR A 100 -55.23 -19.52 27.01
CA THR A 100 -54.96 -20.90 27.50
C THR A 100 -53.46 -21.12 27.67
N ALA A 101 -52.65 -20.61 26.74
CA ALA A 101 -51.19 -20.61 26.86
C ALA A 101 -50.70 -19.87 28.12
N LEU A 102 -51.36 -18.77 28.51
CA LEU A 102 -51.02 -18.04 29.75
C LEU A 102 -51.16 -18.93 30.99
N ALA A 103 -52.25 -19.70 31.10
CA ALA A 103 -52.47 -20.58 32.24
C ALA A 103 -51.41 -21.71 32.36
N VAL A 104 -50.77 -22.07 31.25
CA VAL A 104 -49.69 -23.08 31.20
C VAL A 104 -48.32 -22.45 31.50
N TRP A 105 -48.01 -21.29 30.92
CA TRP A 105 -46.68 -20.65 31.03
C TRP A 105 -46.50 -19.80 32.30
N LEU A 106 -47.57 -19.19 32.83
CA LEU A 106 -47.47 -18.27 33.97
C LEU A 106 -46.87 -18.90 35.25
N PRO A 107 -47.30 -20.10 35.71
CA PRO A 107 -46.72 -20.72 36.91
C PRO A 107 -45.23 -21.06 36.77
N GLN A 108 -44.75 -21.28 35.54
CA GLN A 108 -43.33 -21.56 35.25
C GLN A 108 -42.51 -20.26 35.17
N ALA A 109 -43.10 -19.18 34.63
CA ALA A 109 -42.48 -17.85 34.60
C ALA A 109 -42.35 -17.26 36.02
N GLU A 110 -43.36 -17.47 36.87
CA GLU A 110 -43.36 -17.18 38.31
C GLU A 110 -42.35 -18.06 39.06
N GLY A 111 -42.24 -19.35 38.68
CA GLY A 111 -41.19 -20.27 39.13
C GLY A 111 -39.77 -19.94 38.65
N GLY A 112 -39.58 -18.85 37.91
CA GLY A 112 -38.27 -18.30 37.53
C GLY A 112 -37.75 -18.70 36.14
N ASP A 113 -38.43 -19.57 35.38
CA ASP A 113 -37.93 -20.04 34.09
C ASP A 113 -37.86 -18.91 33.04
N ALA A 114 -36.66 -18.55 32.61
CA ALA A 114 -36.42 -17.43 31.68
C ALA A 114 -37.09 -17.61 30.30
N GLN A 115 -37.29 -18.85 29.84
CA GLN A 115 -37.97 -19.14 28.58
C GLN A 115 -39.49 -18.99 28.74
N ALA A 116 -40.06 -19.46 29.85
CA ALA A 116 -41.45 -19.21 30.20
C ALA A 116 -41.73 -17.72 30.41
N GLN A 117 -40.81 -16.97 31.04
CA GLN A 117 -40.90 -15.52 31.18
C GLN A 117 -40.98 -14.80 29.83
N VAL A 118 -40.18 -15.20 28.82
CA VAL A 118 -40.33 -14.69 27.46
C VAL A 118 -41.69 -15.05 26.84
N TYR A 119 -42.17 -16.28 26.98
CA TYR A 119 -43.49 -16.63 26.41
C TYR A 119 -44.64 -15.91 27.09
N VAL A 120 -44.58 -15.67 28.40
CA VAL A 120 -45.54 -14.81 29.11
C VAL A 120 -45.44 -13.36 28.61
N GLY A 121 -44.23 -12.83 28.43
CA GLY A 121 -44.01 -11.52 27.79
C GLY A 121 -44.66 -11.42 26.40
N GLU A 122 -44.45 -12.42 25.53
CA GLU A 122 -45.06 -12.47 24.19
C GLU A 122 -46.60 -12.55 24.24
N ILE A 123 -47.19 -13.19 25.26
CA ILE A 123 -48.64 -13.22 25.49
C ILE A 123 -49.18 -11.85 25.92
N PHE A 124 -48.43 -11.10 26.74
CA PHE A 124 -48.78 -9.73 27.12
C PHE A 124 -48.62 -8.73 25.96
N GLU A 125 -47.54 -8.84 25.20
CA GLU A 125 -47.23 -7.96 24.05
C GLU A 125 -48.26 -8.08 22.93
N LYS A 126 -48.69 -9.31 22.60
CA LYS A 126 -49.54 -9.58 21.42
C LYS A 126 -51.04 -9.37 21.66
N GLY A 127 -51.49 -9.31 22.92
CA GLY A 127 -52.87 -8.93 23.25
C GLY A 127 -53.96 -9.82 22.63
N LEU A 128 -53.84 -11.14 22.78
CA LEU A 128 -54.79 -12.11 22.22
C LEU A 128 -55.56 -12.82 23.34
N GLY A 129 -56.87 -12.60 23.37
CA GLY A 129 -57.77 -12.98 24.49
C GLY A 129 -57.97 -11.88 25.54
N ARG A 130 -57.18 -10.80 25.48
CA ARG A 130 -57.24 -9.58 26.32
C ARG A 130 -56.50 -8.44 25.61
N PRO A 131 -56.69 -7.16 25.96
CA PRO A 131 -55.88 -6.07 25.39
C PRO A 131 -54.37 -6.30 25.53
N ALA A 132 -53.59 -5.79 24.56
CA ALA A 132 -52.13 -5.81 24.65
C ALA A 132 -51.66 -4.91 25.81
N ASP A 133 -50.72 -5.41 26.60
CA ASP A 133 -50.10 -4.68 27.70
C ASP A 133 -48.58 -4.80 27.57
N HIS A 134 -48.01 -3.86 26.82
CA HIS A 134 -46.57 -3.79 26.60
C HIS A 134 -45.79 -3.46 27.87
N ALA A 135 -46.42 -2.88 28.91
CA ALA A 135 -45.75 -2.59 30.18
C ALA A 135 -45.55 -3.86 31.01
N GLN A 136 -46.57 -4.72 31.09
CA GLN A 136 -46.41 -6.07 31.65
C GLN A 136 -45.48 -6.93 30.78
N ALA A 137 -45.53 -6.81 29.44
CA ALA A 137 -44.58 -7.49 28.57
C ALA A 137 -43.12 -7.10 28.89
N ALA A 138 -42.84 -5.79 29.04
CA ALA A 138 -41.53 -5.28 29.42
C ALA A 138 -41.04 -5.85 30.76
N GLN A 139 -41.90 -5.92 31.79
CA GLN A 139 -41.55 -6.51 33.08
C GLN A 139 -41.17 -8.00 32.98
N TRP A 140 -41.85 -8.77 32.12
CA TRP A 140 -41.51 -10.18 31.91
C TRP A 140 -40.25 -10.38 31.08
N TYR A 141 -40.03 -9.53 30.06
CA TYR A 141 -38.78 -9.52 29.31
C TYR A 141 -37.59 -9.02 30.14
N GLU A 142 -37.76 -8.07 31.06
CA GLU A 142 -36.70 -7.59 31.95
C GLU A 142 -36.25 -8.67 32.93
N LYS A 143 -37.18 -9.49 33.47
CA LYS A 143 -36.83 -10.69 34.26
C LYS A 143 -36.00 -11.70 33.46
N ALA A 144 -36.38 -11.99 32.22
CA ALA A 144 -35.62 -12.89 31.35
C ALA A 144 -34.26 -12.29 30.92
N ALA A 145 -34.22 -10.98 30.67
CA ALA A 145 -33.01 -10.25 30.28
C ALA A 145 -31.97 -10.17 31.42
N ALA A 146 -32.43 -10.01 32.66
CA ALA A 146 -31.60 -10.06 33.86
C ALA A 146 -30.97 -11.44 34.10
N GLN A 147 -31.62 -12.52 33.64
CA GLN A 147 -31.06 -13.87 33.60
C GLN A 147 -30.09 -14.12 32.42
N GLY A 148 -29.79 -13.10 31.62
CA GLY A 148 -28.90 -13.22 30.46
C GLY A 148 -29.53 -13.94 29.25
N PHE A 149 -30.86 -14.13 29.23
CA PHE A 149 -31.52 -14.85 28.15
C PHE A 149 -31.70 -13.94 26.93
N ALA A 150 -30.88 -14.16 25.89
CA ALA A 150 -30.76 -13.28 24.72
C ALA A 150 -32.11 -12.91 24.07
N ARG A 151 -33.07 -13.85 23.95
CA ARG A 151 -34.41 -13.54 23.40
C ARG A 151 -35.20 -12.56 24.29
N GLY A 152 -35.05 -12.62 25.61
CA GLY A 152 -35.61 -11.62 26.52
C GLY A 152 -34.96 -10.25 26.35
N GLN A 153 -33.64 -10.21 26.14
CA GLN A 153 -32.89 -8.99 25.86
C GLN A 153 -33.32 -8.35 24.52
N MET A 154 -33.46 -9.14 23.44
CA MET A 154 -33.93 -8.64 22.14
C MET A 154 -35.39 -8.15 22.18
N ASN A 155 -36.29 -8.87 22.84
CA ASN A 155 -37.69 -8.44 22.94
C ASN A 155 -37.81 -7.17 23.81
N LEU A 156 -37.04 -7.05 24.89
CA LEU A 156 -36.98 -5.82 25.71
C LEU A 156 -36.35 -4.65 24.93
N ALA A 157 -35.31 -4.92 24.13
CA ALA A 157 -34.69 -3.92 23.25
C ALA A 157 -35.71 -3.34 22.28
N TYR A 158 -36.51 -4.19 21.62
CA TYR A 158 -37.57 -3.77 20.71
C TYR A 158 -38.61 -2.86 21.38
N LEU A 159 -39.03 -3.17 22.62
CA LEU A 159 -39.94 -2.29 23.35
C LEU A 159 -39.34 -0.91 23.65
N TYR A 160 -38.05 -0.85 24.02
CA TYR A 160 -37.33 0.42 24.19
C TYR A 160 -37.09 1.17 22.87
N GLU A 161 -36.84 0.45 21.78
CA GLU A 161 -36.63 1.01 20.44
C GLU A 161 -37.91 1.67 19.92
N GLN A 162 -39.07 1.03 20.10
CA GLN A 162 -40.35 1.54 19.61
C GLN A 162 -41.07 2.47 20.61
N GLY A 163 -40.74 2.39 21.90
CA GLY A 163 -41.44 3.12 22.98
C GLY A 163 -42.76 2.46 23.40
N LEU A 164 -42.81 1.13 23.37
CA LEU A 164 -44.01 0.34 23.63
C LEU A 164 -44.02 -0.14 25.08
N GLY A 165 -44.88 0.45 25.92
CA GLY A 165 -44.98 0.10 27.35
C GLY A 165 -43.84 0.62 28.24
N VAL A 166 -42.76 1.11 27.63
CA VAL A 166 -41.63 1.79 28.26
C VAL A 166 -41.34 3.10 27.51
N PRO A 167 -40.73 4.12 28.15
CA PRO A 167 -40.26 5.30 27.43
C PRO A 167 -39.29 4.91 26.30
N LYS A 168 -39.40 5.53 25.12
CA LYS A 168 -38.52 5.26 23.99
C LYS A 168 -37.08 5.65 24.32
N ASP A 169 -36.19 4.67 24.35
CA ASP A 169 -34.78 4.82 24.65
C ASP A 169 -33.96 3.99 23.65
N PRO A 170 -33.48 4.61 22.55
CA PRO A 170 -32.72 3.89 21.54
C PRO A 170 -31.34 3.43 22.06
N LEU A 171 -30.83 4.00 23.16
CA LEU A 171 -29.52 3.65 23.72
C LEU A 171 -29.64 2.41 24.62
N LYS A 172 -30.66 2.36 25.50
CA LYS A 172 -31.00 1.14 26.25
C LYS A 172 -31.40 0.01 25.30
N ALA A 173 -32.13 0.31 24.22
CA ALA A 173 -32.40 -0.67 23.16
C ALA A 173 -31.13 -1.21 22.50
N LEU A 174 -30.24 -0.33 22.02
CA LEU A 174 -29.00 -0.71 21.35
C LEU A 174 -28.10 -1.55 22.26
N ASN A 175 -27.97 -1.20 23.55
CA ASN A 175 -27.20 -1.98 24.51
C ASN A 175 -27.84 -3.32 24.88
N LEU A 176 -29.18 -3.45 24.84
CA LEU A 176 -29.86 -4.73 25.00
C LEU A 176 -29.69 -5.63 23.76
N TYR A 177 -29.76 -5.09 22.54
CA TYR A 177 -29.40 -5.84 21.32
C TYR A 177 -27.92 -6.27 21.30
N ARG A 178 -27.01 -5.38 21.72
CA ARG A 178 -25.56 -5.63 21.83
C ARG A 178 -25.23 -6.75 22.83
N THR A 179 -25.85 -6.72 23.99
CA THR A 179 -25.67 -7.78 24.99
C THR A 179 -26.30 -9.12 24.55
N ALA A 180 -27.43 -9.08 23.84
CA ALA A 180 -28.06 -10.27 23.27
C ALA A 180 -27.21 -10.97 22.20
N SER A 181 -26.41 -10.23 21.42
CA SER A 181 -25.45 -10.80 20.46
C SER A 181 -24.15 -11.29 21.10
N GLY A 182 -24.01 -11.17 22.43
CA GLY A 182 -22.82 -11.58 23.19
C GLY A 182 -21.68 -10.55 23.21
N ILE A 183 -21.83 -9.40 22.54
CA ILE A 183 -20.81 -8.34 22.48
C ILE A 183 -20.82 -7.55 23.79
N LYS A 184 -19.68 -7.52 24.49
CA LYS A 184 -19.58 -6.88 25.82
C LYS A 184 -18.92 -5.50 25.82
N ASP A 185 -18.04 -5.18 24.88
CA ASP A 185 -17.43 -3.84 24.74
C ASP A 185 -18.48 -2.78 24.34
N ASP A 186 -18.28 -1.54 24.77
CA ASP A 186 -19.25 -0.42 24.70
C ASP A 186 -18.79 0.68 23.73
N SER A 187 -17.90 0.33 22.79
CA SER A 187 -17.19 1.25 21.90
C SER A 187 -18.04 1.78 20.73
N LEU A 188 -19.02 2.65 21.01
CA LEU A 188 -19.87 3.28 19.99
C LEU A 188 -19.82 4.81 20.09
N THR A 189 -19.24 5.46 19.08
CA THR A 189 -19.15 6.94 18.96
C THR A 189 -20.21 7.46 18.00
N TYR A 190 -20.86 8.57 18.33
CA TYR A 190 -21.95 9.10 17.50
C TYR A 190 -21.45 9.75 16.21
N VAL A 191 -22.04 9.36 15.08
CA VAL A 191 -21.75 9.94 13.76
C VAL A 191 -22.05 11.44 13.72
N SER A 192 -23.01 11.92 14.51
CA SER A 192 -23.38 13.35 14.60
C SER A 192 -22.29 14.23 15.22
N GLU A 193 -21.62 13.77 16.28
CA GLU A 193 -20.54 14.51 16.95
C GLU A 193 -19.31 14.58 16.04
N VAL A 194 -18.96 13.44 15.42
CA VAL A 194 -17.90 13.35 14.40
C VAL A 194 -18.22 14.22 13.17
N ALA A 195 -19.49 14.36 12.78
CA ALA A 195 -19.90 15.21 11.67
C ALA A 195 -19.84 16.71 12.02
N GLN A 196 -20.18 17.11 13.25
CA GLN A 196 -20.06 18.52 13.66
C GLN A 196 -18.59 18.97 13.68
N VAL A 197 -17.71 18.21 14.36
CA VAL A 197 -16.26 18.50 14.41
C VAL A 197 -15.66 18.51 13.01
N ARG A 198 -16.08 17.59 12.13
CA ARG A 198 -15.68 17.60 10.72
C ARG A 198 -16.10 18.87 9.99
N ASN A 199 -17.32 19.36 10.19
CA ASN A 199 -17.83 20.54 9.47
C ASN A 199 -17.14 21.84 9.94
N GLU A 200 -16.92 22.00 11.25
CA GLU A 200 -16.19 23.14 11.83
C GLU A 200 -14.72 23.15 11.37
N MET A 201 -14.09 21.98 11.31
CA MET A 201 -12.73 21.81 10.79
C MET A 201 -12.66 21.98 9.26
N GLN A 202 -13.68 21.55 8.51
CA GLN A 202 -13.76 21.77 7.06
C GLN A 202 -13.85 23.27 6.73
N GLY A 203 -14.70 24.04 7.42
CA GLY A 203 -14.75 25.50 7.22
C GLY A 203 -13.43 26.19 7.54
N THR A 204 -12.64 25.63 8.46
CA THR A 204 -11.27 26.10 8.77
C THR A 204 -10.27 25.72 7.67
N ILE A 205 -10.41 24.53 7.06
CA ILE A 205 -9.63 24.11 5.89
C ILE A 205 -9.95 25.02 4.70
N ASP A 206 -11.23 25.30 4.44
CA ASP A 206 -11.69 26.12 3.32
C ASP A 206 -11.17 27.57 3.40
N ASP A 207 -11.21 28.19 4.59
CA ASP A 207 -10.63 29.53 4.83
C ASP A 207 -9.10 29.55 4.66
N LEU A 208 -8.38 28.54 5.16
CA LEU A 208 -6.93 28.45 5.00
C LEU A 208 -6.53 28.18 3.54
N THR A 209 -7.30 27.39 2.80
CA THR A 209 -7.11 27.17 1.35
C THR A 209 -7.35 28.46 0.58
N ALA A 210 -8.44 29.19 0.84
CA ALA A 210 -8.71 30.47 0.18
C ALA A 210 -7.62 31.53 0.43
N ARG A 211 -7.01 31.54 1.63
CA ARG A 211 -5.84 32.39 1.93
C ARG A 211 -4.61 31.99 1.11
N LEU A 212 -4.34 30.69 0.98
CA LEU A 212 -3.21 30.18 0.20
C LEU A 212 -3.38 30.47 -1.30
N GLU A 213 -4.58 30.27 -1.84
CA GLU A 213 -4.93 30.62 -3.22
C GLU A 213 -4.75 32.12 -3.49
N ALA A 214 -5.16 32.98 -2.57
CA ALA A 214 -4.97 34.42 -2.68
C ALA A 214 -3.47 34.82 -2.66
N GLN A 215 -2.65 34.19 -1.81
CA GLN A 215 -1.19 34.40 -1.80
C GLN A 215 -0.52 33.92 -3.08
N ASN A 216 -0.90 32.74 -3.59
CA ASN A 216 -0.37 32.20 -4.84
C ASN A 216 -0.74 33.11 -6.04
N ALA A 217 -1.97 33.64 -6.09
CA ALA A 217 -2.39 34.59 -7.11
C ALA A 217 -1.60 35.92 -7.07
N GLU A 218 -1.19 36.39 -5.89
CA GLU A 218 -0.31 37.55 -5.77
C GLU A 218 1.10 37.25 -6.31
N VAL A 219 1.67 36.08 -5.98
CA VAL A 219 2.98 35.64 -6.49
C VAL A 219 2.97 35.48 -8.01
N ASP A 220 1.95 34.87 -8.59
CA ASP A 220 1.85 34.71 -10.06
C ASP A 220 1.64 36.04 -10.79
N LYS A 221 0.91 36.99 -10.20
CA LYS A 221 0.84 38.35 -10.72
C LYS A 221 2.22 39.01 -10.71
N LEU A 222 2.97 38.92 -9.61
CA LEU A 222 4.32 39.49 -9.51
C LEU A 222 5.34 38.82 -10.46
N ARG A 223 5.19 37.53 -10.77
CA ARG A 223 5.94 36.85 -11.84
C ARG A 223 5.62 37.46 -13.20
N SER A 224 4.33 37.59 -13.56
CA SER A 224 3.88 38.17 -14.83
C SER A 224 4.33 39.64 -15.00
N ASP A 225 4.22 40.44 -13.95
CA ASP A 225 4.69 41.84 -13.94
C ASP A 225 6.21 41.91 -14.16
N LEU A 226 6.98 40.99 -13.56
CA LEU A 226 8.45 40.91 -13.72
C LEU A 226 8.85 40.44 -15.14
N GLU A 227 8.20 39.42 -15.69
CA GLU A 227 8.45 38.93 -17.06
C GLU A 227 8.16 40.02 -18.11
N SER A 228 7.05 40.75 -17.96
CA SER A 228 6.72 41.88 -18.85
C SER A 228 7.77 43.00 -18.75
N SER A 229 8.22 43.34 -17.54
CA SER A 229 9.28 44.33 -17.29
C SER A 229 10.61 43.91 -17.92
N GLN A 230 10.95 42.62 -17.88
CA GLN A 230 12.15 42.07 -18.52
C GLN A 230 12.07 42.13 -20.06
N SER A 231 10.90 41.86 -20.65
CA SER A 231 10.70 41.99 -22.10
C SER A 231 10.75 43.45 -22.57
N GLN A 232 10.25 44.39 -21.76
CA GLN A 232 10.39 45.82 -22.04
C GLN A 232 11.86 46.26 -21.94
N LEU A 233 12.58 45.82 -20.91
CA LEU A 233 14.01 46.13 -20.73
C LEU A 233 14.88 45.56 -21.86
N SER A 234 14.61 44.35 -22.35
CA SER A 234 15.38 43.76 -23.46
C SER A 234 15.18 44.51 -24.78
N SER A 235 13.92 44.87 -25.11
CA SER A 235 13.61 45.66 -26.32
C SER A 235 14.18 47.08 -26.25
N GLN A 236 14.11 47.75 -25.10
CA GLN A 236 14.75 49.05 -24.86
C GLN A 236 16.27 48.99 -25.01
N ARG A 237 16.93 47.95 -24.50
CA ARG A 237 18.39 47.74 -24.67
C ARG A 237 18.79 47.53 -26.14
N VAL A 238 17.98 46.82 -26.93
CA VAL A 238 18.23 46.65 -28.38
C VAL A 238 18.04 47.97 -29.14
N ALA A 239 17.04 48.78 -28.76
CA ALA A 239 16.85 50.13 -29.32
C ALA A 239 18.05 51.04 -28.99
N LEU A 240 18.49 51.06 -27.73
CA LEU A 240 19.65 51.82 -27.26
C LEU A 240 20.93 51.42 -28.00
N ALA A 241 21.20 50.12 -28.17
CA ALA A 241 22.37 49.64 -28.90
C ALA A 241 22.37 50.09 -30.37
N ARG A 242 21.19 50.13 -31.02
CA ARG A 242 21.04 50.69 -32.37
C ARG A 242 21.32 52.20 -32.38
N ALA A 243 20.76 52.96 -31.45
CA ALA A 243 20.98 54.41 -31.36
C ALA A 243 22.46 54.75 -31.11
N GLN A 244 23.17 53.96 -30.28
CA GLN A 244 24.62 54.09 -30.08
C GLN A 244 25.40 53.79 -31.37
N GLY A 245 24.98 52.80 -32.17
CA GLY A 245 25.56 52.52 -33.48
C GLY A 245 25.40 53.68 -34.47
N GLU A 246 24.17 54.21 -34.61
CA GLU A 246 23.86 55.34 -35.50
C GLU A 246 24.64 56.61 -35.13
N SER A 247 24.77 56.93 -33.83
CA SER A 247 25.55 58.09 -33.39
C SER A 247 27.04 57.93 -33.68
N ARG A 248 27.63 56.75 -33.48
CA ARG A 248 29.05 56.47 -33.82
C ARG A 248 29.35 56.62 -35.31
N GLU A 249 28.40 56.23 -36.17
CA GLU A 249 28.54 56.41 -37.62
C GLU A 249 28.51 57.90 -37.99
N LEU A 250 27.63 58.68 -37.35
CA LEU A 250 27.55 60.14 -37.54
C LEU A 250 28.80 60.87 -36.99
N GLU A 251 29.35 60.45 -35.85
CA GLU A 251 30.63 60.94 -35.31
C GLU A 251 31.77 60.74 -36.33
N GLN A 252 31.86 59.56 -36.94
CA GLN A 252 32.88 59.26 -37.96
C GLN A 252 32.70 60.11 -39.23
N GLN A 253 31.45 60.35 -39.65
CA GLN A 253 31.15 61.26 -40.76
C GLN A 253 31.59 62.69 -40.43
N VAL A 254 31.21 63.24 -39.26
CA VAL A 254 31.64 64.56 -38.77
C VAL A 254 33.16 64.67 -38.74
N GLN A 255 33.86 63.69 -38.14
CA GLN A 255 35.31 63.75 -37.98
C GLN A 255 36.07 63.58 -39.31
N SER A 256 35.56 62.76 -40.24
CA SER A 256 36.12 62.67 -41.59
C SER A 256 35.94 63.98 -42.38
N LEU A 257 34.73 64.58 -42.35
CA LEU A 257 34.47 65.85 -43.05
C LEU A 257 35.30 67.00 -42.47
N ARG A 258 35.45 67.04 -41.12
CA ARG A 258 36.28 68.01 -40.40
C ARG A 258 37.75 67.97 -40.83
N SER A 259 38.29 66.78 -41.12
CA SER A 259 39.66 66.63 -41.65
C SER A 259 39.81 67.12 -43.10
N GLN A 260 38.70 67.18 -43.86
CA GLN A 260 38.66 67.53 -45.27
C GLN A 260 38.16 68.96 -45.57
N ALA A 261 37.65 69.69 -44.56
CA ALA A 261 36.97 70.97 -44.76
C ALA A 261 37.92 72.13 -45.10
N GLY A 262 39.08 72.21 -44.44
CA GLY A 262 40.04 73.30 -44.66
C GLY A 262 39.38 74.69 -44.48
N THR A 263 39.42 75.50 -45.54
CA THR A 263 38.74 76.80 -45.62
C THR A 263 37.54 76.82 -46.59
N ASP A 264 37.10 75.66 -47.10
CA ASP A 264 35.98 75.54 -48.04
C ASP A 264 34.65 75.93 -47.36
N PRO A 265 33.98 77.03 -47.78
CA PRO A 265 32.73 77.48 -47.16
C PRO A 265 31.58 76.47 -47.25
N VAL A 266 31.56 75.62 -48.29
CA VAL A 266 30.51 74.63 -48.51
C VAL A 266 30.67 73.47 -47.53
N ARG A 267 31.90 72.96 -47.37
CA ARG A 267 32.22 71.91 -46.38
C ARG A 267 32.04 72.40 -44.95
N LEU A 268 32.37 73.66 -44.66
CA LEU A 268 32.13 74.28 -43.36
C LEU A 268 30.63 74.44 -43.03
N ALA A 269 29.77 74.65 -44.03
CA ALA A 269 28.32 74.65 -43.85
C ALA A 269 27.78 73.23 -43.58
N GLN A 270 28.22 72.24 -44.35
CA GLN A 270 27.85 70.82 -44.15
C GLN A 270 28.33 70.27 -42.80
N LEU A 271 29.53 70.65 -42.36
CA LEU A 271 30.08 70.26 -41.05
C LEU A 271 29.17 70.76 -39.92
N ARG A 272 28.76 72.03 -39.94
CA ARG A 272 27.84 72.60 -38.94
C ARG A 272 26.48 71.92 -38.91
N GLN A 273 25.97 71.48 -40.07
CA GLN A 273 24.74 70.70 -40.13
C GLN A 273 24.91 69.36 -39.41
N LEU A 274 25.93 68.58 -39.76
CA LEU A 274 26.19 67.27 -39.14
C LEU A 274 26.53 67.38 -37.64
N GLU A 275 27.26 68.42 -37.22
CA GLU A 275 27.51 68.73 -35.81
C GLU A 275 26.21 69.03 -35.05
N SER A 276 25.22 69.69 -35.68
CA SER A 276 23.90 69.92 -35.09
C SER A 276 23.02 68.67 -35.04
N GLU A 277 23.07 67.82 -36.06
CA GLU A 277 22.35 66.53 -36.10
C GLU A 277 22.92 65.55 -35.06
N LEU A 278 24.23 65.56 -34.85
CA LEU A 278 24.91 64.79 -33.79
C LEU A 278 24.45 65.22 -32.40
N ALA A 279 24.46 66.52 -32.09
CA ALA A 279 24.05 67.02 -30.77
C ALA A 279 22.58 66.64 -30.42
N VAL A 280 21.68 66.64 -31.41
CA VAL A 280 20.30 66.17 -31.23
C VAL A 280 20.24 64.65 -30.99
N ARG A 281 21.08 63.86 -31.68
CA ARG A 281 21.19 62.41 -31.47
C ARG A 281 21.79 62.07 -30.10
N GLU A 282 22.81 62.78 -29.64
CA GLU A 282 23.37 62.65 -28.29
C GLU A 282 22.31 62.96 -27.20
N GLN A 283 21.53 64.02 -27.38
CA GLN A 283 20.46 64.37 -26.44
C GLN A 283 19.36 63.29 -26.36
N LYS A 284 18.99 62.70 -27.51
CA LYS A 284 18.06 61.56 -27.58
C LYS A 284 18.64 60.31 -26.92
N LEU A 285 19.90 59.98 -27.19
CA LEU A 285 20.61 58.86 -26.60
C LEU A 285 20.63 58.98 -25.06
N ALA A 286 20.98 60.15 -24.54
CA ALA A 286 20.98 60.43 -23.10
C ALA A 286 19.60 60.39 -22.44
N ALA A 287 18.50 60.41 -23.21
CA ALA A 287 17.15 60.16 -22.71
C ALA A 287 16.80 58.66 -22.70
N GLU A 288 17.20 57.91 -23.74
CA GLU A 288 17.03 56.45 -23.83
C GLU A 288 17.85 55.72 -22.75
N GLU A 289 19.08 56.17 -22.45
CA GLU A 289 19.89 55.64 -21.34
C GLU A 289 19.21 55.83 -19.97
N ARG A 290 18.51 56.95 -19.74
CA ARG A 290 17.73 57.18 -18.51
C ARG A 290 16.49 56.30 -18.44
N ALA A 291 15.82 56.06 -19.56
CA ALA A 291 14.67 55.14 -19.63
C ALA A 291 15.08 53.71 -19.28
N VAL A 292 16.19 53.22 -19.86
CA VAL A 292 16.79 51.91 -19.51
C VAL A 292 17.17 51.85 -18.02
N ALA A 293 17.84 52.88 -17.48
CA ALA A 293 18.22 52.91 -16.07
C ALA A 293 17.01 52.88 -15.11
N GLY A 294 15.90 53.57 -15.46
CA GLY A 294 14.65 53.53 -14.71
C GLY A 294 13.98 52.15 -14.72
N LEU A 295 13.96 51.47 -15.88
CA LEU A 295 13.47 50.10 -16.00
C LEU A 295 14.33 49.10 -15.23
N GLU A 296 15.66 49.25 -15.24
CA GLU A 296 16.58 48.43 -14.43
C GLU A 296 16.33 48.58 -12.93
N ALA A 297 16.12 49.82 -12.44
CA ALA A 297 15.79 50.10 -11.05
C ALA A 297 14.45 49.47 -10.62
N ASN A 298 13.40 49.63 -11.44
CA ASN A 298 12.09 49.02 -11.18
C ASN A 298 12.14 47.49 -11.18
N THR A 299 12.83 46.89 -12.15
CA THR A 299 13.02 45.43 -12.24
C THR A 299 13.81 44.89 -11.04
N ALA A 300 14.80 45.64 -10.55
CA ALA A 300 15.54 45.28 -9.34
C ALA A 300 14.63 45.35 -8.09
N ALA A 301 13.83 46.40 -7.94
CA ALA A 301 12.90 46.54 -6.82
C ALA A 301 11.82 45.46 -6.79
N GLN A 302 11.28 45.05 -7.95
CA GLN A 302 10.35 43.91 -8.06
C GLN A 302 10.97 42.59 -7.56
N ARG A 303 12.23 42.30 -7.93
CA ARG A 303 12.93 41.09 -7.46
C ARG A 303 13.20 41.07 -5.96
N VAL A 304 13.48 42.22 -5.35
CA VAL A 304 13.65 42.32 -3.89
C VAL A 304 12.35 41.92 -3.18
N ARG A 305 11.21 42.50 -3.58
CA ARG A 305 9.88 42.15 -3.00
C ARG A 305 9.53 40.68 -3.17
N LEU A 306 9.77 40.11 -4.36
CA LEU A 306 9.54 38.68 -4.62
C LEU A 306 10.42 37.79 -3.71
N GLY A 307 11.70 38.16 -3.53
CA GLY A 307 12.61 37.47 -2.62
C GLY A 307 12.23 37.62 -1.13
N GLU A 308 11.62 38.74 -0.74
CA GLU A 308 11.08 38.97 0.61
C GLU A 308 9.84 38.10 0.86
N GLN A 309 8.89 38.05 -0.08
CA GLN A 309 7.72 37.16 0.00
C GLN A 309 8.11 35.68 0.02
N MET A 310 9.09 35.26 -0.80
CA MET A 310 9.60 33.88 -0.75
C MET A 310 10.24 33.50 0.58
N ARG A 311 10.90 34.45 1.27
CA ARG A 311 11.45 34.21 2.62
C ARG A 311 10.34 34.05 3.65
N ALA A 312 9.34 34.93 3.65
CA ALA A 312 8.18 34.82 4.53
C ALA A 312 7.44 33.48 4.34
N ALA A 313 7.25 33.03 3.10
CA ALA A 313 6.66 31.73 2.80
C ALA A 313 7.51 30.54 3.29
N ALA A 314 8.85 30.62 3.18
CA ALA A 314 9.75 29.59 3.68
C ALA A 314 9.83 29.55 5.22
N GLU A 315 9.73 30.70 5.89
CA GLU A 315 9.62 30.79 7.35
C GLU A 315 8.28 30.21 7.85
N GLN A 316 7.19 30.46 7.13
CA GLN A 316 5.87 29.90 7.41
C GLN A 316 5.81 28.36 7.21
N ASP A 317 6.41 27.83 6.13
CA ASP A 317 6.60 26.39 5.91
C ASP A 317 7.44 25.74 7.04
N LEU A 318 8.50 26.39 7.50
CA LEU A 318 9.31 25.90 8.62
C LEU A 318 8.51 25.85 9.94
N ALA A 319 7.74 26.90 10.25
CA ALA A 319 6.90 26.94 11.44
C ALA A 319 5.81 25.85 11.42
N MET A 320 5.16 25.67 10.26
CA MET A 320 4.11 24.66 10.08
C MET A 320 4.67 23.22 10.18
N ARG A 321 5.91 22.98 9.73
CA ARG A 321 6.61 21.70 9.95
C ARG A 321 6.95 21.45 11.42
N GLN A 322 7.31 22.49 12.18
CA GLN A 322 7.54 22.36 13.63
C GLN A 322 6.25 22.02 14.38
N GLN A 323 5.12 22.62 13.99
CA GLN A 323 3.80 22.26 14.51
C GLN A 323 3.41 20.82 14.16
N LEU A 324 3.62 20.38 12.92
CA LEU A 324 3.39 18.98 12.51
C LEU A 324 4.27 17.99 13.29
N ALA A 325 5.54 18.31 13.54
CA ALA A 325 6.43 17.47 14.34
C ALA A 325 5.90 17.31 15.78
N ALA A 326 5.53 18.40 16.45
CA ALA A 326 4.98 18.37 17.80
C ALA A 326 3.60 17.66 17.87
N ALA A 327 2.77 17.79 16.84
CA ALA A 327 1.49 17.07 16.75
C ALA A 327 1.71 15.54 16.61
N ASN A 328 2.68 15.13 15.79
CA ASN A 328 3.04 13.71 15.61
C ASN A 328 3.67 13.11 16.88
N GLU A 329 4.51 13.87 17.60
CA GLU A 329 5.09 13.46 18.88
C GLU A 329 3.99 13.26 19.94
N SER A 330 3.06 14.22 20.06
CA SER A 330 1.90 14.11 20.95
C SER A 330 0.95 12.95 20.57
N HIS A 331 0.78 12.65 19.28
CA HIS A 331 0.01 11.48 18.82
C HIS A 331 0.69 10.17 19.22
N SER A 332 2.02 10.09 19.09
CA SER A 332 2.81 8.93 19.49
C SER A 332 2.69 8.65 20.99
N ASP A 333 2.80 9.68 21.83
CA ASP A 333 2.64 9.55 23.29
C ASP A 333 1.23 9.07 23.68
N LEU A 334 0.18 9.63 23.06
CA LEU A 334 -1.20 9.19 23.28
C LEU A 334 -1.40 7.73 22.85
N GLN A 335 -0.82 7.32 21.73
CA GLN A 335 -0.89 5.95 21.23
C GLN A 335 -0.16 4.96 22.15
N GLN A 336 1.00 5.33 22.71
CA GLN A 336 1.72 4.51 23.69
C GLN A 336 0.93 4.37 25.00
N GLN A 337 0.38 5.47 25.54
CA GLN A 337 -0.46 5.44 26.75
C GLN A 337 -1.69 4.53 26.57
N LEU A 338 -2.30 4.56 25.38
CA LEU A 338 -3.47 3.74 25.06
C LEU A 338 -3.12 2.24 25.04
N VAL A 339 -1.97 1.85 24.45
CA VAL A 339 -1.46 0.46 24.48
C VAL A 339 -1.13 0.01 25.91
N ASP A 340 -0.45 0.84 26.70
CA ASP A 340 -0.08 0.49 28.08
C ASP A 340 -1.30 0.32 28.99
N THR A 341 -2.32 1.16 28.85
CA THR A 341 -3.57 1.02 29.63
C THR A 341 -4.44 -0.13 29.12
N GLN A 342 -4.45 -0.44 27.81
CA GLN A 342 -5.06 -1.69 27.29
C GLN A 342 -4.40 -2.94 27.89
N ARG A 343 -3.07 -2.94 28.00
CA ARG A 343 -2.32 -4.04 28.62
C ARG A 343 -2.67 -4.20 30.10
N ARG A 344 -2.73 -3.11 30.87
CA ARG A 344 -3.13 -3.14 32.30
C ARG A 344 -4.55 -3.68 32.50
N LEU A 345 -5.48 -3.31 31.60
CA LEU A 345 -6.84 -3.87 31.60
C LEU A 345 -6.80 -5.38 31.36
N TYR A 346 -6.12 -5.85 30.30
CA TYR A 346 -6.01 -7.28 30.00
C TYR A 346 -5.34 -8.08 31.15
N ASP A 347 -4.23 -7.58 31.70
CA ASP A 347 -3.51 -8.25 32.79
C ASP A 347 -4.39 -8.38 34.05
N THR A 348 -5.18 -7.34 34.38
CA THR A 348 -6.15 -7.41 35.51
C THR A 348 -7.39 -8.23 35.21
N GLU A 349 -7.82 -8.37 33.94
CA GLU A 349 -8.86 -9.32 33.53
C GLU A 349 -8.40 -10.77 33.70
N GLN A 350 -7.19 -11.12 33.24
CA GLN A 350 -6.64 -12.48 33.39
C GLN A 350 -6.44 -12.87 34.86
N GLN A 351 -5.95 -11.94 35.69
CA GLN A 351 -5.84 -12.15 37.14
C GLN A 351 -7.22 -12.39 37.79
N ALA A 352 -8.21 -11.54 37.51
CA ALA A 352 -9.56 -11.69 38.05
C ALA A 352 -10.24 -12.98 37.57
N ALA A 353 -10.04 -13.40 36.32
CA ALA A 353 -10.55 -14.66 35.77
C ALA A 353 -9.91 -15.88 36.45
N THR A 354 -8.59 -15.87 36.64
CA THR A 354 -7.84 -16.96 37.29
C THR A 354 -8.28 -17.12 38.75
N MET A 355 -8.32 -16.04 39.51
CA MET A 355 -8.78 -16.06 40.91
C MET A 355 -10.23 -16.52 41.05
N ARG A 356 -11.13 -16.13 40.12
CA ARG A 356 -12.52 -16.63 40.10
C ARG A 356 -12.60 -18.14 39.85
N ALA A 357 -11.76 -18.68 38.96
CA ALA A 357 -11.72 -20.11 38.68
C ALA A 357 -11.15 -20.92 39.86
N GLU A 358 -10.20 -20.38 40.62
CA GLU A 358 -9.72 -20.97 41.88
C GLU A 358 -10.80 -20.93 42.97
N LEU A 359 -11.41 -19.76 43.18
CA LEU A 359 -12.51 -19.56 44.14
C LEU A 359 -13.68 -20.54 43.88
N ALA A 360 -14.04 -20.76 42.62
CA ALA A 360 -15.10 -21.69 42.24
C ALA A 360 -14.73 -23.16 42.52
N ARG A 361 -13.47 -23.55 42.27
CA ARG A 361 -12.99 -24.92 42.52
C ARG A 361 -12.98 -25.27 44.00
N GLU A 362 -12.40 -24.41 44.85
CA GLU A 362 -12.38 -24.71 46.30
C GLU A 362 -13.75 -24.53 46.96
N ARG A 363 -14.66 -23.71 46.43
CA ARG A 363 -16.08 -23.70 46.87
C ARG A 363 -16.81 -25.01 46.54
N ALA A 364 -16.59 -25.59 45.36
CA ALA A 364 -17.12 -26.92 45.03
C ALA A 364 -16.54 -27.99 45.97
N ARG A 365 -15.22 -27.99 46.16
CA ARG A 365 -14.54 -28.92 47.07
C ARG A 365 -15.03 -28.83 48.52
N ILE A 366 -15.25 -27.63 49.06
CA ILE A 366 -15.80 -27.45 50.41
C ILE A 366 -17.24 -27.99 50.50
N ALA A 367 -18.04 -27.84 49.45
CA ALA A 367 -19.38 -28.44 49.40
C ALA A 367 -19.32 -29.98 49.36
N ASP A 368 -18.40 -30.56 48.59
CA ASP A 368 -18.21 -32.01 48.51
C ASP A 368 -17.66 -32.59 49.83
N GLU A 369 -16.66 -31.96 50.44
CA GLU A 369 -16.11 -32.33 51.76
C GLU A 369 -17.20 -32.25 52.86
N ARG A 370 -18.13 -31.27 52.78
CA ARG A 370 -19.32 -31.19 53.65
C ARG A 370 -20.32 -32.32 53.41
N GLN A 371 -20.64 -32.67 52.16
CA GLN A 371 -21.57 -33.77 51.84
C GLN A 371 -21.01 -35.14 52.24
N ALA A 372 -19.70 -35.34 52.07
CA ALA A 372 -18.99 -36.53 52.55
C ALA A 372 -19.03 -36.67 54.08
N MET A 373 -18.99 -35.55 54.81
CA MET A 373 -19.13 -35.56 56.28
C MET A 373 -20.56 -35.77 56.75
N ALA A 374 -21.56 -35.18 56.10
CA ALA A 374 -22.97 -35.38 56.43
C ALA A 374 -23.38 -36.86 56.27
N SER A 375 -22.95 -37.50 55.18
CA SER A 375 -23.19 -38.94 54.94
C SER A 375 -22.45 -39.86 55.92
N ARG A 376 -21.19 -39.56 56.25
CA ARG A 376 -20.45 -40.30 57.31
C ARG A 376 -21.09 -40.16 58.69
N GLY A 377 -21.60 -38.98 59.03
CA GLY A 377 -22.36 -38.75 60.27
C GLY A 377 -23.60 -39.62 60.39
N ALA A 378 -24.37 -39.75 59.31
CA ALA A 378 -25.55 -40.62 59.25
C ALA A 378 -25.23 -42.12 59.38
N SER A 379 -24.01 -42.54 59.00
CA SER A 379 -23.54 -43.93 59.13
C SER A 379 -22.90 -44.28 60.49
N GLY A 380 -22.81 -43.32 61.42
CA GLY A 380 -22.19 -43.51 62.75
C GLY A 380 -20.68 -43.72 62.76
N ALA A 381 -19.99 -43.56 61.62
CA ALA A 381 -18.64 -44.06 61.39
C ALA A 381 -17.49 -43.06 61.66
N ALA A 382 -17.75 -41.92 62.32
CA ALA A 382 -16.75 -40.89 62.61
C ALA A 382 -16.98 -40.26 63.99
N SER A 383 -15.92 -40.00 64.75
CA SER A 383 -16.02 -39.44 66.11
C SER A 383 -16.35 -37.94 66.11
N ASP A 384 -16.95 -37.45 67.21
CA ASP A 384 -17.30 -36.02 67.32
C ASP A 384 -16.08 -35.09 67.39
N ALA A 385 -14.91 -35.60 67.77
CA ALA A 385 -13.65 -34.84 67.76
C ALA A 385 -13.18 -34.56 66.31
N GLU A 386 -13.23 -35.57 65.45
CA GLU A 386 -12.87 -35.44 64.02
C GLU A 386 -13.84 -34.49 63.29
N ARG A 387 -15.14 -34.56 63.62
CA ARG A 387 -16.16 -33.66 63.06
C ARG A 387 -15.88 -32.20 63.40
N ARG A 388 -15.51 -31.89 64.64
CA ARG A 388 -15.16 -30.52 65.07
C ARG A 388 -13.90 -30.01 64.36
N LYS A 389 -12.81 -30.77 64.40
CA LYS A 389 -11.54 -30.38 63.76
C LYS A 389 -11.71 -30.06 62.27
N LEU A 390 -12.48 -30.87 61.53
CA LEU A 390 -12.72 -30.62 60.12
C LEU A 390 -13.70 -29.44 59.89
N ALA A 391 -14.66 -29.19 60.79
CA ALA A 391 -15.49 -27.99 60.71
C ALA A 391 -14.67 -26.70 60.92
N ASP A 392 -13.73 -26.71 61.86
CA ASP A 392 -12.79 -25.60 62.10
C ASP A 392 -11.87 -25.38 60.89
N GLU A 393 -11.30 -26.46 60.32
CA GLU A 393 -10.49 -26.40 59.10
C GLU A 393 -11.28 -25.87 57.87
N LEU A 394 -12.55 -26.25 57.71
CA LEU A 394 -13.40 -25.73 56.64
C LEU A 394 -13.76 -24.25 56.86
N SER A 395 -14.07 -23.85 58.09
CA SER A 395 -14.35 -22.46 58.46
C SER A 395 -13.17 -21.53 58.14
N ALA A 396 -11.94 -21.96 58.49
CA ALA A 396 -10.72 -21.23 58.17
C ALA A 396 -10.45 -21.12 56.65
N ARG A 397 -10.86 -22.13 55.86
CA ARG A 397 -10.80 -22.04 54.39
C ARG A 397 -11.87 -21.09 53.83
N GLU A 398 -13.07 -21.07 54.39
CA GLU A 398 -14.13 -20.14 53.95
C GLU A 398 -13.77 -18.67 54.19
N GLN A 399 -13.20 -18.32 55.34
CA GLN A 399 -12.67 -16.97 55.58
C GLN A 399 -11.66 -16.54 54.51
N LYS A 400 -10.77 -17.45 54.12
CA LYS A 400 -9.76 -17.21 53.07
C LYS A 400 -10.37 -17.07 51.66
N LEU A 401 -11.49 -17.74 51.38
CA LEU A 401 -12.24 -17.54 50.14
C LEU A 401 -12.90 -16.16 50.11
N ASP A 402 -13.36 -15.64 51.25
CA ASP A 402 -13.95 -14.30 51.31
C ASP A 402 -12.88 -13.18 51.18
N GLU A 403 -11.66 -13.39 51.71
CA GLU A 403 -10.49 -12.54 51.42
C GLU A 403 -10.15 -12.52 49.91
N GLN A 404 -10.17 -13.69 49.25
CA GLN A 404 -9.99 -13.79 47.81
C GLN A 404 -11.12 -13.10 47.04
N GLN A 405 -12.38 -13.22 47.48
CA GLN A 405 -13.52 -12.53 46.87
C GLN A 405 -13.43 -11.00 47.03
N ALA A 406 -12.97 -10.50 48.18
CA ALA A 406 -12.70 -9.07 48.39
C ALA A 406 -11.54 -8.57 47.52
N THR A 407 -10.54 -9.41 47.25
CA THR A 407 -9.43 -9.09 46.33
C THR A 407 -9.91 -9.04 44.87
N ILE A 408 -10.75 -9.99 44.45
CA ILE A 408 -11.41 -9.97 43.14
C ILE A 408 -12.26 -8.69 42.98
N ALA A 409 -12.98 -8.25 44.02
CA ALA A 409 -13.77 -7.01 43.97
C ALA A 409 -12.91 -5.76 43.66
N LYS A 410 -11.70 -5.67 44.22
CA LYS A 410 -10.74 -4.58 43.93
C LYS A 410 -10.23 -4.62 42.48
N LEU A 411 -9.94 -5.80 41.93
CA LEU A 411 -9.56 -5.95 40.51
C LEU A 411 -10.68 -5.46 39.58
N LEU A 412 -11.95 -5.71 39.92
CA LEU A 412 -13.13 -5.24 39.16
C LEU A 412 -13.39 -3.73 39.31
N GLU A 413 -12.79 -3.07 40.29
CA GLU A 413 -12.79 -1.61 40.44
C GLU A 413 -11.66 -0.99 39.60
N GLN A 414 -10.47 -1.59 39.62
CA GLN A 414 -9.34 -1.20 38.76
C GLN A 414 -9.66 -1.34 37.27
N GLN A 415 -10.32 -2.42 36.85
CA GLN A 415 -10.80 -2.60 35.47
C GLN A 415 -11.72 -1.44 35.04
N ARG A 416 -12.66 -1.02 35.90
CA ARG A 416 -13.54 0.13 35.63
C ARG A 416 -12.73 1.44 35.48
N GLY A 417 -11.73 1.65 36.32
CA GLY A 417 -10.76 2.74 36.18
C GLY A 417 -10.07 2.75 34.81
N TYR A 418 -9.46 1.63 34.41
CA TYR A 418 -8.77 1.52 33.12
C TYR A 418 -9.72 1.66 31.91
N THR A 419 -10.96 1.17 31.98
CA THR A 419 -11.94 1.40 30.89
C THR A 419 -12.30 2.88 30.72
N ALA A 420 -12.44 3.64 31.82
CA ALA A 420 -12.70 5.07 31.76
C ALA A 420 -11.47 5.87 31.26
N GLU A 421 -10.27 5.46 31.66
CA GLU A 421 -9.00 6.02 31.18
C GLU A 421 -8.83 5.79 29.66
N LEU A 422 -9.15 4.58 29.16
CA LEU A 422 -9.13 4.29 27.72
C LEU A 422 -10.16 5.07 26.91
N ALA A 423 -11.37 5.30 27.45
CA ALA A 423 -12.35 6.16 26.79
C ALA A 423 -11.86 7.60 26.62
N LYS A 424 -11.14 8.12 27.62
CA LYS A 424 -10.51 9.45 27.58
C LYS A 424 -9.32 9.50 26.60
N LEU A 425 -8.44 8.50 26.61
CA LEU A 425 -7.30 8.45 25.69
C LEU A 425 -7.73 8.30 24.22
N ARG A 426 -8.78 7.50 23.95
CA ARG A 426 -9.33 7.32 22.59
C ARG A 426 -9.89 8.62 21.99
N THR A 427 -10.60 9.43 22.77
CA THR A 427 -11.11 10.72 22.28
C THR A 427 -9.96 11.70 22.01
N GLN A 428 -8.96 11.77 22.89
CA GLN A 428 -7.76 12.59 22.69
C GLN A 428 -6.96 12.18 21.45
N GLN A 429 -6.77 10.87 21.21
CA GLN A 429 -6.11 10.35 20.01
C GLN A 429 -6.84 10.76 18.72
N SER A 430 -8.18 10.68 18.70
CA SER A 430 -8.98 11.00 17.51
C SER A 430 -8.85 12.46 17.06
N VAL A 431 -8.75 13.39 18.01
CA VAL A 431 -8.52 14.83 17.73
C VAL A 431 -7.08 15.05 17.26
N SER A 432 -6.10 14.43 17.92
CA SER A 432 -4.68 14.54 17.60
C SER A 432 -4.36 14.04 16.17
N GLY A 433 -4.88 12.87 15.78
CA GLY A 433 -4.63 12.29 14.46
C GLY A 433 -5.23 13.10 13.31
N GLN A 434 -6.37 13.77 13.54
CA GLN A 434 -6.98 14.66 12.55
C GLN A 434 -6.13 15.94 12.36
N ALA A 435 -5.67 16.56 13.45
CA ALA A 435 -4.79 17.72 13.38
C ALA A 435 -3.45 17.42 12.68
N ALA A 436 -2.83 16.27 12.97
CA ALA A 436 -1.62 15.80 12.29
C ALA A 436 -1.84 15.62 10.77
N THR A 437 -2.95 15.00 10.38
CA THR A 437 -3.32 14.79 8.96
C THR A 437 -3.51 16.14 8.23
N GLN A 438 -4.17 17.11 8.87
CA GLN A 438 -4.40 18.45 8.33
C GLN A 438 -3.09 19.22 8.11
N ALA A 439 -2.22 19.27 9.12
CA ALA A 439 -0.93 19.96 9.01
C ALA A 439 -0.01 19.29 7.96
N GLN A 440 -0.08 17.96 7.81
CA GLN A 440 0.69 17.24 6.80
C GLN A 440 0.22 17.52 5.37
N ALA A 441 -1.09 17.66 5.14
CA ALA A 441 -1.62 18.08 3.85
C ALA A 441 -1.13 19.49 3.44
N GLN A 442 -1.13 20.43 4.39
CA GLN A 442 -0.69 21.82 4.17
C GLN A 442 0.82 21.89 3.84
N VAL A 443 1.67 21.16 4.57
CA VAL A 443 3.12 21.08 4.30
C VAL A 443 3.44 20.50 2.92
N VAL A 444 2.62 19.58 2.41
CA VAL A 444 2.80 19.02 1.05
C VAL A 444 2.46 20.07 -0.03
N ALA A 445 1.37 20.82 0.13
CA ALA A 445 0.97 21.86 -0.82
C ALA A 445 2.03 22.98 -0.93
N THR A 446 2.35 23.66 0.18
CA THR A 446 3.32 24.77 0.20
C THR A 446 4.70 24.38 -0.34
N ARG A 447 5.11 23.11 -0.14
CA ARG A 447 6.38 22.59 -0.65
C ARG A 447 6.41 22.45 -2.18
N SER A 448 5.29 22.14 -2.83
CA SER A 448 5.20 22.06 -4.30
C SER A 448 5.49 23.43 -4.91
N ASP A 449 4.74 24.44 -4.46
CA ASP A 449 4.73 25.78 -5.03
C ASP A 449 6.06 26.51 -4.75
N LEU A 450 6.64 26.32 -3.56
CA LEU A 450 7.96 26.86 -3.22
C LEU A 450 9.06 26.30 -4.13
N VAL A 451 9.05 25.00 -4.44
CA VAL A 451 10.05 24.36 -5.33
C VAL A 451 9.90 24.86 -6.77
N GLU A 452 8.69 25.04 -7.27
CA GLU A 452 8.49 25.63 -8.61
C GLU A 452 8.91 27.10 -8.66
N THR A 453 8.58 27.88 -7.62
CA THR A 453 9.02 29.29 -7.51
C THR A 453 10.54 29.41 -7.50
N GLN A 454 11.23 28.56 -6.72
CA GLN A 454 12.70 28.52 -6.64
C GLN A 454 13.35 28.22 -8.00
N ARG A 455 12.74 27.34 -8.81
CA ARG A 455 13.20 27.04 -10.19
C ARG A 455 13.02 28.23 -11.13
N LYS A 456 11.85 28.87 -11.11
CA LYS A 456 11.58 30.06 -11.94
C LYS A 456 12.48 31.24 -11.58
N LEU A 457 12.71 31.48 -10.28
CA LEU A 457 13.63 32.51 -9.80
C LEU A 457 15.07 32.25 -10.26
N SER A 458 15.61 31.04 -10.04
CA SER A 458 17.01 30.74 -10.41
C SER A 458 17.26 30.76 -11.93
N ALA A 459 16.28 30.37 -12.76
CA ALA A 459 16.35 30.57 -14.20
C ALA A 459 16.38 32.07 -14.59
N THR A 460 15.58 32.88 -13.91
CA THR A 460 15.56 34.34 -14.08
C THR A 460 16.88 35.00 -13.66
N GLU A 461 17.49 34.55 -12.56
CA GLU A 461 18.81 34.99 -12.11
C GLU A 461 19.92 34.65 -13.12
N GLN A 462 19.89 33.45 -13.72
CA GLN A 462 20.82 33.05 -14.77
C GLN A 462 20.70 33.92 -16.03
N GLN A 463 19.48 34.20 -16.49
CA GLN A 463 19.24 35.14 -17.60
C GLN A 463 19.78 36.55 -17.29
N VAL A 464 19.62 37.02 -16.05
CA VAL A 464 20.13 38.33 -15.61
C VAL A 464 21.66 38.34 -15.49
N ALA A 465 22.29 37.24 -15.08
CA ALA A 465 23.75 37.10 -15.07
C ALA A 465 24.31 37.15 -16.50
N GLN A 466 23.68 36.45 -17.44
CA GLN A 466 24.02 36.51 -18.87
C GLN A 466 23.89 37.95 -19.41
N LEU A 467 22.71 38.57 -19.23
CA LEU A 467 22.43 39.95 -19.66
C LEU A 467 23.28 41.04 -18.95
N ARG A 468 24.00 40.69 -17.87
CA ARG A 468 25.02 41.53 -17.22
C ARG A 468 26.41 41.30 -17.82
N ALA A 469 26.76 40.05 -18.16
CA ALA A 469 28.00 39.72 -18.87
C ALA A 469 28.00 40.34 -20.28
N ASP A 470 26.87 40.26 -20.99
CA ASP A 470 26.70 40.86 -22.31
C ASP A 470 26.88 42.40 -22.23
N LEU A 471 26.22 43.06 -21.28
CA LEU A 471 26.37 44.51 -21.05
C LEU A 471 27.79 44.90 -20.61
N ALA A 472 28.51 44.03 -19.89
CA ALA A 472 29.91 44.24 -19.55
C ALA A 472 30.83 44.10 -20.78
N ALA A 473 30.54 43.18 -21.70
CA ALA A 473 31.26 43.03 -22.97
C ALA A 473 30.97 44.19 -23.95
N GLU A 474 29.74 44.72 -23.97
CA GLU A 474 29.39 45.97 -24.66
C GLU A 474 30.19 47.16 -24.09
N ARG A 475 30.17 47.35 -22.77
CA ARG A 475 30.93 48.42 -22.09
C ARG A 475 32.44 48.27 -22.27
N GLY A 476 32.97 47.05 -22.28
CA GLY A 476 34.37 46.76 -22.55
C GLY A 476 34.79 47.16 -23.97
N ARG A 477 33.94 46.86 -24.97
CA ARG A 477 34.14 47.32 -26.35
C ARG A 477 34.07 48.84 -26.45
N ALA A 478 33.01 49.47 -25.92
CA ALA A 478 32.88 50.93 -25.90
C ALA A 478 34.05 51.64 -25.17
N ALA A 479 34.61 51.04 -24.12
CA ALA A 479 35.80 51.55 -23.43
C ALA A 479 37.08 51.38 -24.26
N ALA A 480 37.23 50.28 -25.01
CA ALA A 480 38.32 50.09 -25.95
C ALA A 480 38.24 51.09 -27.12
N ASP A 481 37.05 51.29 -27.69
CA ASP A 481 36.77 52.28 -28.74
C ASP A 481 37.12 53.70 -28.25
N ARG A 482 36.63 54.08 -27.06
CA ARG A 482 36.91 55.38 -26.43
C ARG A 482 38.40 55.53 -26.07
N GLY A 483 39.08 54.45 -25.68
CA GLY A 483 40.52 54.40 -25.46
C GLY A 483 41.35 54.45 -26.74
N GLN A 484 40.77 54.12 -27.90
CA GLN A 484 41.38 54.30 -29.22
C GLN A 484 41.20 55.74 -29.70
N LEU A 485 40.00 56.30 -29.54
CA LEU A 485 39.70 57.72 -29.80
C LEU A 485 40.51 58.67 -28.90
N SER A 486 40.69 58.31 -27.63
CA SER A 486 41.56 59.01 -26.68
C SER A 486 43.03 58.98 -27.11
N ARG A 487 43.55 57.83 -27.59
CA ARG A 487 44.92 57.73 -28.14
C ARG A 487 45.10 58.50 -29.46
N GLN A 488 44.02 58.82 -30.17
CA GLN A 488 44.04 59.71 -31.34
C GLN A 488 43.92 61.20 -30.99
N THR A 489 43.52 61.54 -29.76
CA THR A 489 43.33 62.94 -29.30
C THR A 489 44.37 63.37 -28.26
N ALA A 490 45.09 62.44 -27.62
CA ALA A 490 46.19 62.69 -26.67
C ALA A 490 47.50 63.19 -27.34
N ALA A 491 47.40 64.00 -28.39
CA ALA A 491 48.51 64.60 -29.12
C ALA A 491 48.79 66.07 -28.69
N ALA A 492 48.40 66.46 -27.47
CA ALA A 492 48.52 67.84 -26.99
C ALA A 492 48.81 67.96 -25.47
N SER A 493 49.92 68.65 -25.16
CA SER A 493 50.36 69.14 -23.84
C SER A 493 50.82 68.10 -22.79
N ALA A 494 51.80 68.52 -21.97
CA ALA A 494 52.70 67.61 -21.24
C ALA A 494 52.39 67.42 -19.73
N ASP A 495 51.45 68.17 -19.14
CA ASP A 495 51.26 68.17 -17.69
C ASP A 495 50.62 66.89 -17.12
N VAL A 496 49.87 66.14 -17.95
CA VAL A 496 49.23 64.87 -17.53
C VAL A 496 50.27 63.79 -17.17
N GLN A 497 51.45 63.82 -17.81
CA GLN A 497 52.49 62.80 -17.63
C GLN A 497 52.92 62.64 -16.16
N ARG A 498 53.02 63.75 -15.42
CA ARG A 498 53.52 63.75 -14.03
C ARG A 498 52.55 63.10 -13.03
N GLN A 499 51.25 63.10 -13.32
CA GLN A 499 50.25 62.35 -12.54
C GLN A 499 50.14 60.89 -13.01
N HIS A 500 50.27 60.66 -14.32
CA HIS A 500 50.30 59.33 -14.92
C HIS A 500 51.43 58.46 -14.33
N ASP A 501 52.64 59.00 -14.20
CA ASP A 501 53.81 58.22 -13.74
C ASP A 501 53.72 57.82 -12.27
N GLN A 502 53.04 58.61 -11.43
CA GLN A 502 52.76 58.23 -10.03
C GLN A 502 51.72 57.09 -9.95
N LEU A 503 50.64 57.16 -10.73
CA LEU A 503 49.62 56.11 -10.80
C LEU A 503 50.16 54.81 -11.41
N ALA A 504 51.05 54.91 -12.41
CA ALA A 504 51.73 53.76 -13.01
C ALA A 504 52.59 53.00 -11.98
N ALA A 505 53.30 53.71 -11.10
CA ALA A 505 54.08 53.09 -10.03
C ALA A 505 53.20 52.37 -8.99
N GLU A 506 52.07 52.95 -8.58
CA GLU A 506 51.10 52.27 -7.71
C GLU A 506 50.49 51.03 -8.39
N LEU A 507 50.10 51.14 -9.67
CA LEU A 507 49.53 50.03 -10.44
C LEU A 507 50.52 48.88 -10.57
N ALA A 508 51.77 49.12 -10.97
CA ALA A 508 52.81 48.09 -11.04
C ALA A 508 53.01 47.35 -9.70
N SER A 509 52.88 48.05 -8.57
CA SER A 509 52.94 47.43 -7.24
C SER A 509 51.75 46.52 -6.93
N ARG A 510 50.57 46.79 -7.50
CA ARG A 510 49.35 45.97 -7.34
C ARG A 510 49.35 44.81 -8.34
N GLU A 511 49.74 45.07 -9.59
CA GLU A 511 49.92 44.07 -10.64
C GLU A 511 50.92 43.00 -10.25
N LYS A 512 52.05 43.35 -9.60
CA LYS A 512 52.99 42.35 -9.07
C LYS A 512 52.35 41.42 -8.03
N ARG A 513 51.58 41.97 -7.09
CA ARG A 513 50.86 41.18 -6.06
C ARG A 513 49.74 40.32 -6.68
N ILE A 514 49.05 40.85 -7.69
CA ILE A 514 48.05 40.12 -8.47
C ILE A 514 48.73 38.98 -9.26
N ALA A 515 49.89 39.21 -9.88
CA ALA A 515 50.66 38.19 -10.59
C ALA A 515 51.19 37.11 -9.64
N GLU A 516 51.63 37.45 -8.43
CA GLU A 516 52.05 36.49 -7.39
C GLU A 516 50.86 35.63 -6.91
N GLN A 517 49.67 36.22 -6.75
CA GLN A 517 48.45 35.48 -6.44
C GLN A 517 47.94 34.64 -7.63
N GLN A 518 47.99 35.18 -8.86
CA GLN A 518 47.61 34.49 -10.09
C GLN A 518 48.57 33.33 -10.40
N ALA A 519 49.87 33.45 -10.13
CA ALA A 519 50.81 32.33 -10.25
C ALA A 519 50.47 31.20 -9.26
N ARG A 520 50.04 31.56 -8.04
CA ARG A 520 49.62 30.61 -7.00
C ARG A 520 48.27 29.95 -7.32
N ILE A 521 47.33 30.69 -7.89
CA ILE A 521 46.07 30.16 -8.44
C ILE A 521 46.35 29.29 -9.65
N ALA A 522 47.18 29.72 -10.60
CA ALA A 522 47.56 28.97 -11.79
C ALA A 522 48.30 27.66 -11.43
N ALA A 523 49.09 27.62 -10.36
CA ALA A 523 49.68 26.37 -9.86
C ALA A 523 48.61 25.39 -9.34
N LEU A 524 47.63 25.87 -8.57
CA LEU A 524 46.50 25.07 -8.08
C LEU A 524 45.56 24.65 -9.22
N GLU A 525 45.31 25.53 -10.19
CA GLU A 525 44.59 25.22 -11.42
C GLU A 525 45.36 24.23 -12.29
N GLN A 526 46.69 24.29 -12.37
CA GLN A 526 47.48 23.33 -13.14
C GLN A 526 47.47 21.96 -12.46
N GLN A 527 47.44 21.92 -11.12
CA GLN A 527 47.21 20.71 -10.35
C GLN A 527 45.79 20.14 -10.60
N GLN A 528 44.75 20.99 -10.57
CA GLN A 528 43.39 20.61 -10.98
C GLN A 528 43.31 20.18 -12.44
N LYS A 529 44.00 20.85 -13.37
CA LYS A 529 44.04 20.52 -14.80
C LYS A 529 44.80 19.22 -15.06
N THR A 530 45.78 18.87 -14.21
CA THR A 530 46.43 17.55 -14.26
C THR A 530 45.44 16.47 -13.86
N TYR A 531 44.80 16.57 -12.68
CA TYR A 531 43.77 15.61 -12.26
C TYR A 531 42.56 15.57 -13.22
N ALA A 532 42.15 16.71 -13.77
CA ALA A 532 41.05 16.80 -14.73
C ALA A 532 41.44 16.29 -16.12
N ALA A 533 42.72 16.35 -16.52
CA ALA A 533 43.22 15.74 -17.75
C ALA A 533 43.38 14.22 -17.61
N GLU A 534 43.73 13.72 -16.43
CA GLU A 534 43.65 12.28 -16.11
C GLU A 534 42.19 11.80 -16.17
N LEU A 535 41.26 12.55 -15.55
CA LEU A 535 39.82 12.29 -15.61
C LEU A 535 39.24 12.40 -17.03
N SER A 536 39.76 13.34 -17.84
CA SER A 536 39.29 13.60 -19.21
C SER A 536 39.89 12.67 -20.26
N ARG A 537 41.11 12.16 -20.08
CA ARG A 537 41.62 11.04 -20.89
C ARG A 537 40.75 9.81 -20.65
N ALA A 538 40.42 9.52 -19.39
CA ALA A 538 39.50 8.46 -19.00
C ALA A 538 38.02 8.69 -19.41
N SER A 539 37.67 9.80 -20.07
CA SER A 539 36.34 10.07 -20.63
C SER A 539 36.33 10.27 -22.15
N ALA A 540 37.39 10.84 -22.73
CA ALA A 540 37.57 11.00 -24.18
C ALA A 540 37.58 9.66 -24.92
N ASP A 541 38.25 8.65 -24.36
CA ASP A 541 38.26 7.27 -24.89
C ASP A 541 36.85 6.64 -24.96
N ARG A 542 35.86 7.20 -24.24
CA ARG A 542 34.46 6.75 -24.28
C ARG A 542 33.64 7.46 -25.38
N GLN A 543 34.01 8.68 -25.76
CA GLN A 543 33.21 9.48 -26.69
C GLN A 543 33.46 9.13 -28.17
N ALA A 544 34.61 8.53 -28.51
CA ALA A 544 34.83 7.99 -29.85
C ALA A 544 33.88 6.82 -30.19
N GLY A 545 33.48 6.01 -29.20
CA GLY A 545 32.59 4.87 -29.41
C GLY A 545 31.10 5.23 -29.55
N SER A 546 30.64 6.32 -28.95
CA SER A 546 29.19 6.57 -28.80
C SER A 546 28.46 6.87 -30.10
N ARG A 547 29.12 7.47 -31.10
CA ARG A 547 28.49 7.75 -32.41
C ARG A 547 28.13 6.47 -33.18
N THR A 548 29.05 5.50 -33.24
CA THR A 548 28.79 4.18 -33.82
C THR A 548 27.71 3.43 -33.03
N GLN A 549 27.74 3.58 -31.70
CA GLN A 549 26.82 2.91 -30.78
C GLN A 549 25.38 3.45 -30.88
N GLN A 550 25.18 4.77 -31.05
CA GLN A 550 23.86 5.37 -31.26
C GLN A 550 23.18 4.89 -32.54
N GLN A 551 23.96 4.70 -33.62
CA GLN A 551 23.42 4.22 -34.90
C GLN A 551 22.97 2.75 -34.79
N GLN A 552 23.80 1.90 -34.15
CA GLN A 552 23.44 0.50 -33.84
C GLN A 552 22.25 0.39 -32.86
N GLN A 553 22.10 1.33 -31.92
CA GLN A 553 20.96 1.38 -31.00
C GLN A 553 19.64 1.71 -31.71
N ALA A 554 19.65 2.58 -32.72
CA ALA A 554 18.46 2.89 -33.51
C ALA A 554 17.99 1.66 -34.34
N GLU A 555 18.93 0.95 -34.97
CA GLU A 555 18.66 -0.28 -35.72
C GLU A 555 18.12 -1.41 -34.81
N LEU A 556 18.73 -1.58 -33.62
CA LEU A 556 18.27 -2.55 -32.62
C LEU A 556 16.87 -2.20 -32.05
N ALA A 557 16.55 -0.91 -31.91
CA ALA A 557 15.22 -0.47 -31.47
C ALA A 557 14.14 -0.77 -32.52
N ALA A 558 14.43 -0.56 -33.81
CA ALA A 558 13.54 -0.94 -34.90
C ALA A 558 13.30 -2.45 -34.94
N ALA A 559 14.37 -3.26 -34.92
CA ALA A 559 14.27 -4.73 -34.92
C ALA A 559 13.46 -5.28 -33.73
N ARG A 560 13.57 -4.67 -32.55
CA ARG A 560 12.76 -5.01 -31.36
C ARG A 560 11.28 -4.65 -31.53
N SER A 561 10.98 -3.51 -32.15
CA SER A 561 9.60 -3.11 -32.47
C SER A 561 8.96 -4.09 -33.45
N ASP A 562 9.68 -4.48 -34.50
CA ASP A 562 9.19 -5.41 -35.52
C ASP A 562 8.94 -6.81 -34.93
N LEU A 563 9.87 -7.32 -34.12
CA LEU A 563 9.71 -8.59 -33.40
C LEU A 563 8.48 -8.58 -32.49
N ALA A 564 8.29 -7.52 -31.69
CA ALA A 564 7.12 -7.37 -30.82
C ALA A 564 5.81 -7.24 -31.61
N SER A 565 5.85 -6.68 -32.82
CA SER A 565 4.68 -6.62 -33.71
C SER A 565 4.31 -8.00 -34.29
N ALA A 566 5.31 -8.80 -34.68
CA ALA A 566 5.10 -10.16 -35.18
C ALA A 566 4.60 -11.11 -34.07
N GLN A 567 5.12 -10.97 -32.85
CA GLN A 567 4.66 -11.74 -31.69
C GLN A 567 3.18 -11.47 -31.36
N ARG A 568 2.72 -10.20 -31.38
CA ARG A 568 1.30 -9.88 -31.17
C ARG A 568 0.40 -10.49 -32.25
N ARG A 569 0.76 -10.34 -33.53
CA ARG A 569 0.00 -10.92 -34.66
C ARG A 569 -0.05 -12.44 -34.59
N LEU A 570 1.01 -13.10 -34.12
CA LEU A 570 1.01 -14.55 -33.93
C LEU A 570 -0.05 -14.96 -32.90
N VAL A 571 -0.05 -14.36 -31.71
CA VAL A 571 -1.03 -14.65 -30.64
C VAL A 571 -2.47 -14.35 -31.09
N GLU A 572 -2.70 -13.22 -31.75
CA GLU A 572 -4.00 -12.85 -32.33
C GLU A 572 -4.48 -13.87 -33.39
N THR A 573 -3.56 -14.42 -34.19
CA THR A 573 -3.88 -15.44 -35.21
C THR A 573 -4.12 -16.81 -34.59
N GLU A 574 -3.35 -17.20 -33.58
CA GLU A 574 -3.46 -18.50 -32.90
C GLU A 574 -4.75 -18.58 -32.07
N GLN A 575 -5.12 -17.54 -31.33
CA GLN A 575 -6.43 -17.48 -30.64
C GLN A 575 -7.59 -17.59 -31.65
N ARG A 576 -7.49 -16.88 -32.78
CA ARG A 576 -8.52 -16.94 -33.83
C ARG A 576 -8.63 -18.32 -34.49
N VAL A 577 -7.52 -19.08 -34.56
CA VAL A 577 -7.53 -20.48 -35.01
C VAL A 577 -8.21 -21.38 -33.97
N GLU A 578 -7.95 -21.18 -32.67
CA GLU A 578 -8.60 -21.93 -31.59
C GLU A 578 -10.12 -21.70 -31.59
N ASP A 579 -10.56 -20.43 -31.55
CA ASP A 579 -11.97 -20.02 -31.54
C ASP A 579 -12.75 -20.62 -32.73
N LEU A 580 -12.19 -20.51 -33.94
CA LEU A 580 -12.82 -21.06 -35.15
C LEU A 580 -12.81 -22.59 -35.17
N THR A 581 -11.81 -23.24 -34.56
CA THR A 581 -11.76 -24.71 -34.45
C THR A 581 -12.84 -25.21 -33.48
N ALA A 582 -13.01 -24.56 -32.33
CA ALA A 582 -14.07 -24.88 -31.38
C ALA A 582 -15.49 -24.69 -31.99
N GLN A 583 -15.69 -23.61 -32.76
CA GLN A 583 -16.92 -23.39 -33.53
C GLN A 583 -17.15 -24.49 -34.58
N LEU A 584 -16.13 -24.83 -35.38
CA LEU A 584 -16.19 -25.89 -36.38
C LEU A 584 -16.54 -27.25 -35.76
N GLU A 585 -15.99 -27.59 -34.60
CA GLU A 585 -16.33 -28.84 -33.90
C GLU A 585 -17.75 -28.84 -33.33
N SER A 586 -18.28 -27.68 -32.94
CA SER A 586 -19.68 -27.52 -32.55
C SER A 586 -20.62 -27.74 -33.75
N GLU A 587 -20.37 -27.04 -34.86
CA GLU A 587 -21.18 -27.18 -36.08
C GLU A 587 -21.08 -28.58 -36.70
N ARG A 588 -19.89 -29.21 -36.72
CA ARG A 588 -19.71 -30.61 -37.15
C ARG A 588 -20.56 -31.59 -36.35
N ARG A 589 -20.67 -31.40 -35.02
CA ARG A 589 -21.53 -32.24 -34.16
C ARG A 589 -23.01 -32.02 -34.48
N SER A 590 -23.43 -30.79 -34.74
CA SER A 590 -24.81 -30.46 -35.17
C SER A 590 -25.15 -31.09 -36.53
N VAL A 591 -24.30 -30.91 -37.54
CA VAL A 591 -24.49 -31.48 -38.88
C VAL A 591 -24.49 -33.02 -38.85
N ALA A 592 -23.71 -33.64 -37.96
CA ALA A 592 -23.75 -35.09 -37.76
C ALA A 592 -25.09 -35.59 -37.18
N THR A 593 -25.71 -34.87 -36.24
CA THR A 593 -27.04 -35.25 -35.72
C THR A 593 -28.16 -34.98 -36.72
N GLU A 594 -28.10 -33.88 -37.48
CA GLU A 594 -29.04 -33.60 -38.57
C GLU A 594 -28.96 -34.66 -39.69
N ARG A 595 -27.75 -35.12 -40.03
CA ARG A 595 -27.53 -36.21 -41.00
C ARG A 595 -28.05 -37.55 -40.49
N ALA A 596 -27.89 -37.85 -39.20
CA ALA A 596 -28.46 -39.05 -38.58
C ALA A 596 -30.01 -39.02 -38.57
N GLU A 597 -30.60 -37.85 -38.29
CA GLU A 597 -32.05 -37.65 -38.38
C GLU A 597 -32.59 -37.79 -39.81
N LEU A 598 -31.92 -37.18 -40.79
CA LEU A 598 -32.29 -37.31 -42.20
C LEU A 598 -32.24 -38.77 -42.69
N ASN A 599 -31.22 -39.53 -42.28
CA ASN A 599 -31.12 -40.96 -42.59
C ASN A 599 -32.28 -41.77 -41.98
N ARG A 600 -32.70 -41.46 -40.74
CA ARG A 600 -33.88 -42.12 -40.13
C ARG A 600 -35.16 -41.80 -40.91
N ARG A 601 -35.36 -40.54 -41.31
CA ARG A 601 -36.53 -40.13 -42.12
C ARG A 601 -36.57 -40.81 -43.49
N ILE A 602 -35.42 -40.93 -44.16
CA ILE A 602 -35.31 -41.65 -45.44
C ILE A 602 -35.72 -43.12 -45.28
N ALA A 603 -35.35 -43.77 -44.16
CA ALA A 603 -35.72 -45.16 -43.89
C ALA A 603 -37.20 -45.38 -43.54
N SER A 604 -37.97 -44.33 -43.23
CA SER A 604 -39.38 -44.41 -42.83
C SER A 604 -40.37 -43.78 -43.81
N ALA A 605 -39.91 -43.26 -44.96
CA ALA A 605 -40.72 -42.38 -45.80
C ALA A 605 -41.55 -43.08 -46.88
N GLY A 606 -42.77 -42.59 -47.08
CA GLY A 606 -43.62 -42.92 -48.23
C GLY A 606 -43.51 -41.88 -49.36
N GLY A 607 -44.05 -42.21 -50.54
CA GLY A 607 -43.91 -41.41 -51.76
C GLY A 607 -44.42 -39.96 -51.68
N SER A 608 -45.26 -39.62 -50.70
CA SER A 608 -45.73 -38.23 -50.45
C SER A 608 -44.71 -37.33 -49.75
N GLN A 609 -43.68 -37.89 -49.10
CA GLN A 609 -42.71 -37.14 -48.28
C GLN A 609 -41.40 -36.79 -49.02
N GLN A 610 -41.24 -37.28 -50.26
CA GLN A 610 -40.01 -37.16 -51.05
C GLN A 610 -39.52 -35.71 -51.21
N ALA A 611 -40.43 -34.76 -51.44
CA ALA A 611 -40.10 -33.35 -51.65
C ALA A 611 -39.51 -32.66 -50.40
N GLU A 612 -39.91 -33.09 -49.19
CA GLU A 612 -39.35 -32.59 -47.93
C GLU A 612 -37.93 -33.15 -47.72
N ILE A 613 -37.74 -34.44 -47.98
CA ILE A 613 -36.42 -35.11 -47.94
C ILE A 613 -35.43 -34.42 -48.90
N ASP A 614 -35.84 -34.13 -50.13
CA ASP A 614 -34.97 -33.48 -51.11
C ASP A 614 -34.74 -31.98 -50.84
N ARG A 615 -35.57 -31.33 -50.02
CA ARG A 615 -35.23 -30.05 -49.40
C ARG A 615 -34.15 -30.23 -48.32
N LEU A 616 -34.37 -31.11 -47.34
CA LEU A 616 -33.43 -31.33 -46.23
C LEU A 616 -32.04 -31.77 -46.72
N LYS A 617 -31.95 -32.56 -47.81
CA LYS A 617 -30.67 -32.89 -48.46
C LYS A 617 -29.92 -31.65 -48.96
N ARG A 618 -30.61 -30.68 -49.56
CA ARG A 618 -30.00 -29.43 -50.06
C ARG A 618 -29.56 -28.53 -48.90
N ASP A 619 -30.39 -28.41 -47.87
CA ASP A 619 -30.10 -27.60 -46.68
C ASP A 619 -28.89 -28.19 -45.91
N LEU A 620 -28.79 -29.53 -45.81
CA LEU A 620 -27.63 -30.23 -45.24
C LEU A 620 -26.37 -30.06 -46.10
N ALA A 621 -26.46 -30.22 -47.42
CA ALA A 621 -25.32 -30.02 -48.33
C ALA A 621 -24.78 -28.58 -48.31
N ALA A 622 -25.66 -27.58 -48.16
CA ALA A 622 -25.26 -26.19 -48.00
C ALA A 622 -24.49 -25.95 -46.68
N ARG A 623 -24.85 -26.67 -45.60
CA ARG A 623 -24.12 -26.65 -44.32
C ARG A 623 -22.79 -27.40 -44.39
N GLU A 624 -22.74 -28.59 -45.01
CA GLU A 624 -21.47 -29.29 -45.27
C GLU A 624 -20.50 -28.44 -46.11
N ALA A 625 -21.02 -27.67 -47.09
CA ALA A 625 -20.25 -26.68 -47.84
C ALA A 625 -19.88 -25.40 -47.05
N SER A 626 -20.57 -25.10 -45.94
CA SER A 626 -20.17 -24.06 -44.99
C SER A 626 -19.00 -24.52 -44.12
N LEU A 627 -19.11 -25.72 -43.54
CA LEU A 627 -18.05 -26.39 -42.78
C LEU A 627 -16.76 -26.50 -43.61
N ALA A 628 -16.85 -26.84 -44.90
CA ALA A 628 -15.69 -26.92 -45.79
C ALA A 628 -14.99 -25.55 -45.98
N ARG A 629 -15.76 -24.45 -46.07
CA ARG A 629 -15.21 -23.09 -46.14
C ARG A 629 -14.54 -22.67 -44.83
N GLN A 630 -15.16 -22.93 -43.68
CA GLN A 630 -14.53 -22.71 -42.37
C GLN A 630 -13.21 -23.50 -42.22
N GLN A 631 -13.18 -24.76 -42.65
CA GLN A 631 -11.95 -25.58 -42.67
C GLN A 631 -10.85 -24.95 -43.53
N SER A 632 -11.19 -24.44 -44.73
CA SER A 632 -10.22 -23.74 -45.58
C SER A 632 -9.68 -22.45 -44.96
N LEU A 633 -10.52 -21.70 -44.24
CA LEU A 633 -10.12 -20.50 -43.50
C LEU A 633 -9.15 -20.84 -42.36
N ILE A 634 -9.47 -21.84 -41.54
CA ILE A 634 -8.60 -22.31 -40.45
C ILE A 634 -7.24 -22.77 -41.02
N ALA A 635 -7.23 -23.52 -42.12
CA ALA A 635 -5.99 -23.94 -42.78
C ALA A 635 -5.15 -22.74 -43.29
N SER A 636 -5.79 -21.69 -43.80
CA SER A 636 -5.08 -20.46 -44.21
C SER A 636 -4.49 -19.69 -43.03
N LEU A 637 -5.22 -19.54 -41.92
CA LEU A 637 -4.73 -18.89 -40.70
C LEU A 637 -3.61 -19.70 -40.02
N GLN A 638 -3.67 -21.04 -40.08
CA GLN A 638 -2.57 -21.91 -39.63
C GLN A 638 -1.31 -21.79 -40.52
N ALA A 639 -1.46 -21.47 -41.81
CA ALA A 639 -0.33 -21.13 -42.67
C ALA A 639 0.24 -19.74 -42.36
N GLU A 640 -0.63 -18.77 -42.00
CA GLU A 640 -0.22 -17.43 -41.59
C GLU A 640 0.51 -17.43 -40.23
N SER A 641 0.00 -18.15 -39.22
CA SER A 641 0.70 -18.40 -37.95
C SER A 641 2.10 -18.99 -38.19
N LYS A 642 2.23 -20.02 -39.04
CA LYS A 642 3.54 -20.59 -39.41
C LYS A 642 4.46 -19.57 -40.12
N ALA A 643 3.90 -18.66 -40.91
CA ALA A 643 4.67 -17.57 -41.52
C ALA A 643 5.19 -16.57 -40.47
N TYR A 644 4.36 -16.18 -39.49
CA TYR A 644 4.79 -15.34 -38.36
C TYR A 644 5.81 -16.05 -37.47
N GLN A 645 5.63 -17.34 -37.15
CA GLN A 645 6.62 -18.15 -36.42
C GLN A 645 7.97 -18.19 -37.16
N ALA A 646 7.96 -18.40 -38.48
CA ALA A 646 9.18 -18.36 -39.30
C ALA A 646 9.79 -16.95 -39.40
N GLN A 647 8.98 -15.89 -39.38
CA GLN A 647 9.45 -14.50 -39.33
C GLN A 647 10.12 -14.19 -37.98
N ILE A 648 9.51 -14.61 -36.87
CA ILE A 648 10.05 -14.47 -35.51
C ILE A 648 11.39 -15.21 -35.40
N GLN A 649 11.47 -16.47 -35.86
CA GLN A 649 12.73 -17.22 -35.90
C GLN A 649 13.80 -16.52 -36.74
N ARG A 650 13.45 -15.96 -37.91
CA ARG A 650 14.40 -15.19 -38.73
C ARG A 650 14.92 -13.97 -37.98
N LEU A 651 14.04 -13.17 -37.37
CA LEU A 651 14.41 -11.97 -36.59
C LEU A 651 15.29 -12.33 -35.38
N GLN A 652 14.99 -13.45 -34.69
CA GLN A 652 15.81 -13.98 -33.59
C GLN A 652 17.17 -14.53 -34.07
N SER A 653 17.28 -14.95 -35.33
CA SER A 653 18.52 -15.49 -35.94
C SER A 653 19.40 -14.44 -36.64
N GLN A 654 18.99 -13.17 -36.71
CA GLN A 654 19.81 -12.12 -37.35
C GLN A 654 21.09 -11.86 -36.53
N PRO A 655 22.27 -11.79 -37.17
CA PRO A 655 23.56 -11.88 -36.46
C PRO A 655 24.01 -10.54 -35.85
N ILE A 656 23.29 -10.05 -34.83
CA ILE A 656 23.72 -8.91 -33.99
C ILE A 656 24.64 -9.39 -32.85
N GLU A 657 25.52 -10.37 -33.14
CA GLU A 657 26.43 -10.93 -32.12
C GLU A 657 27.72 -11.49 -32.75
N ARG A 658 28.73 -10.63 -32.96
CA ARG A 658 30.19 -10.96 -33.05
C ARG A 658 31.14 -9.76 -33.28
N VAL A 659 30.89 -8.62 -32.64
CA VAL A 659 31.87 -7.49 -32.61
C VAL A 659 32.34 -7.17 -31.18
N ALA A 660 31.52 -7.39 -30.16
CA ALA A 660 31.86 -7.16 -28.75
C ALA A 660 32.65 -8.33 -28.09
N MET A 661 33.56 -8.97 -28.82
CA MET A 661 34.43 -10.04 -28.29
C MET A 661 35.93 -9.79 -28.54
N ARG A 662 36.35 -8.54 -28.37
CA ARG A 662 37.75 -8.14 -28.16
C ARG A 662 37.81 -7.11 -27.04
N SER A 663 38.84 -7.22 -26.20
CA SER A 663 39.05 -6.36 -25.03
C SER A 663 37.88 -6.34 -24.02
N ILE A 664 37.58 -7.51 -23.44
CA ILE A 664 37.24 -7.50 -22.00
C ILE A 664 38.52 -7.09 -21.28
N ALA A 665 38.70 -5.79 -21.05
CA ALA A 665 39.53 -5.34 -19.95
C ALA A 665 38.74 -5.67 -18.68
N GLU A 666 39.35 -6.41 -17.75
CA GLU A 666 38.72 -6.71 -16.47
C GLU A 666 38.34 -5.40 -15.77
N PRO A 667 37.12 -5.27 -15.23
CA PRO A 667 36.80 -4.14 -14.35
C PRO A 667 37.75 -4.21 -13.15
N ALA A 668 38.62 -3.20 -13.03
CA ALA A 668 39.82 -3.24 -12.19
C ALA A 668 39.57 -3.85 -10.80
N ALA A 669 40.39 -4.85 -10.44
CA ALA A 669 40.17 -5.77 -9.33
C ALA A 669 39.61 -5.07 -8.07
N MET A 670 38.38 -5.43 -7.70
CA MET A 670 37.68 -4.81 -6.58
C MET A 670 38.37 -5.20 -5.27
N LYS A 671 38.96 -4.21 -4.58
CA LYS A 671 39.54 -4.41 -3.25
C LYS A 671 38.48 -5.00 -2.30
N SER A 672 38.86 -6.04 -1.56
CA SER A 672 37.98 -6.76 -0.64
C SER A 672 37.28 -5.81 0.34
N VAL A 673 35.95 -5.94 0.42
CA VAL A 673 35.11 -5.08 1.27
C VAL A 673 35.05 -5.63 2.70
N GLY A 674 35.08 -6.95 2.87
CA GLY A 674 35.16 -7.61 4.17
C GLY A 674 36.56 -7.61 4.80
N VAL A 675 36.62 -7.81 6.12
CA VAL A 675 37.86 -7.81 6.90
C VAL A 675 38.63 -9.13 6.74
N PRO A 676 39.96 -9.15 6.51
CA PRO A 676 40.72 -10.36 6.22
C PRO A 676 40.56 -11.48 7.26
N MET A 677 40.27 -12.71 6.78
CA MET A 677 39.79 -13.83 7.61
C MET A 677 40.72 -14.22 8.78
N GLY A 678 42.04 -14.08 8.62
CA GLY A 678 43.07 -14.44 9.61
C GLY A 678 43.09 -13.59 10.90
N SER A 679 42.05 -12.79 11.14
CA SER A 679 41.91 -11.89 12.28
C SER A 679 40.70 -12.18 13.19
N LEU A 680 39.85 -13.16 12.86
CA LEU A 680 38.73 -13.60 13.71
C LEU A 680 39.22 -14.29 15.01
N PRO A 681 38.81 -13.82 16.21
CA PRO A 681 39.10 -14.52 17.47
C PRO A 681 38.34 -15.85 17.58
N LYS A 682 39.00 -16.86 18.15
CA LYS A 682 38.44 -18.23 18.29
C LYS A 682 37.26 -18.31 19.26
N GLU A 683 37.01 -17.27 20.06
CA GLU A 683 35.84 -17.19 20.95
C GLU A 683 34.50 -16.94 20.22
N ILE A 684 34.51 -16.53 18.95
CA ILE A 684 33.27 -16.26 18.20
C ILE A 684 32.64 -17.58 17.73
N ARG A 685 31.62 -18.02 18.47
CA ARG A 685 30.75 -19.13 18.04
C ARG A 685 29.79 -18.68 16.94
N LEU A 686 30.21 -18.87 15.69
CA LEU A 686 29.34 -18.86 14.53
C LEU A 686 28.62 -20.21 14.45
N GLY A 687 27.31 -20.23 14.68
CA GLY A 687 26.50 -21.41 14.43
C GLY A 687 26.32 -21.68 12.93
N THR A 688 25.53 -22.70 12.60
CA THR A 688 25.32 -23.17 11.23
C THR A 688 24.63 -22.09 10.38
N PRO A 689 25.16 -21.75 9.19
CA PRO A 689 24.45 -20.94 8.22
C PRO A 689 23.44 -21.78 7.43
N TYR A 690 22.19 -21.33 7.39
CA TYR A 690 21.09 -21.89 6.60
C TYR A 690 20.56 -20.84 5.64
N ALA A 691 20.10 -21.25 4.45
CA ALA A 691 19.47 -20.35 3.48
C ALA A 691 18.19 -20.97 2.90
N LEU A 692 17.08 -20.24 2.99
CA LEU A 692 15.88 -20.47 2.19
C LEU A 692 15.96 -19.57 0.95
N ILE A 693 15.79 -20.13 -0.24
CA ILE A 693 15.98 -19.41 -1.50
C ILE A 693 14.77 -19.68 -2.39
N ILE A 694 14.03 -18.64 -2.75
CA ILE A 694 12.76 -18.71 -3.47
C ILE A 694 12.93 -17.95 -4.79
N GLY A 695 12.64 -18.60 -5.92
CA GLY A 695 12.68 -18.00 -7.26
C GLY A 695 11.42 -18.37 -8.05
N ASN A 696 10.52 -17.42 -8.22
CA ASN A 696 9.24 -17.63 -8.89
C ASN A 696 9.24 -17.02 -10.31
N ASN A 697 9.15 -17.88 -11.33
CA ASN A 697 9.04 -17.49 -12.74
C ASN A 697 7.65 -17.77 -13.29
N ARG A 698 7.12 -18.97 -13.09
CA ARG A 698 5.97 -19.52 -13.81
C ARG A 698 4.67 -19.30 -13.05
N TYR A 699 4.22 -18.05 -13.05
CA TYR A 699 2.96 -17.65 -12.46
C TYR A 699 1.75 -18.23 -13.20
N GLN A 700 0.74 -18.65 -12.43
CA GLN A 700 -0.50 -19.26 -12.94
C GLN A 700 -1.51 -18.21 -13.44
N ASN A 701 -1.64 -17.09 -12.72
CA ASN A 701 -2.63 -16.04 -12.99
C ASN A 701 -2.00 -14.63 -13.11
N LEU A 702 -0.66 -14.55 -13.24
CA LEU A 702 0.11 -13.32 -13.42
C LEU A 702 1.13 -13.52 -14.55
N PRO A 703 1.71 -12.46 -15.14
CA PRO A 703 2.77 -12.59 -16.14
C PRO A 703 3.95 -13.40 -15.58
N SER A 704 4.51 -14.31 -16.38
CA SER A 704 5.73 -15.02 -15.99
C SER A 704 6.95 -14.09 -16.03
N LEU A 705 7.94 -14.37 -15.19
CA LEU A 705 9.23 -13.68 -15.12
C LEU A 705 10.34 -14.55 -15.75
N GLU A 706 11.43 -13.92 -16.19
CA GLU A 706 12.56 -14.57 -16.87
C GLU A 706 13.72 -14.91 -15.90
N THR A 707 14.10 -14.01 -14.99
CA THR A 707 15.34 -14.17 -14.19
C THR A 707 15.24 -14.85 -12.81
N PRO A 708 14.15 -14.78 -12.01
CA PRO A 708 14.16 -15.19 -10.59
C PRO A 708 14.68 -16.61 -10.27
N ALA A 709 14.41 -17.60 -11.12
CA ALA A 709 14.86 -18.98 -10.95
C ALA A 709 16.33 -19.18 -11.38
N ALA A 710 16.88 -18.32 -12.24
CA ALA A 710 18.31 -18.27 -12.53
C ALA A 710 19.06 -17.56 -11.39
N ASP A 711 18.50 -16.46 -10.88
CA ASP A 711 19.00 -15.73 -9.73
C ASP A 711 19.06 -16.61 -8.47
N ALA A 712 17.95 -17.29 -8.14
CA ALA A 712 17.89 -18.24 -7.04
C ALA A 712 18.96 -19.34 -7.14
N ARG A 713 19.22 -19.89 -8.34
CA ARG A 713 20.25 -20.92 -8.56
C ARG A 713 21.68 -20.38 -8.41
N ALA A 714 21.97 -19.17 -8.87
CA ALA A 714 23.29 -18.58 -8.71
C ALA A 714 23.55 -18.08 -7.27
N VAL A 715 22.52 -17.61 -6.56
CA VAL A 715 22.58 -17.30 -5.13
C VAL A 715 22.80 -18.57 -4.30
N GLU A 716 22.11 -19.68 -4.62
CA GLU A 716 22.33 -21.01 -4.03
C GLU A 716 23.80 -21.42 -4.15
N GLU A 717 24.32 -21.41 -5.38
CA GLU A 717 25.68 -21.85 -5.68
C GLU A 717 26.70 -21.07 -4.84
N VAL A 718 26.62 -19.74 -4.82
CA VAL A 718 27.58 -18.88 -4.11
C VAL A 718 27.47 -19.06 -2.59
N LEU A 719 26.27 -19.11 -2.03
CA LEU A 719 26.08 -19.28 -0.59
C LEU A 719 26.54 -20.67 -0.11
N ARG A 720 26.23 -21.74 -0.86
CA ARG A 720 26.66 -23.11 -0.51
C ARG A 720 28.15 -23.33 -0.70
N THR A 721 28.72 -22.93 -1.85
CA THR A 721 30.13 -23.21 -2.17
C THR A 721 31.09 -22.33 -1.37
N ARG A 722 30.86 -21.02 -1.37
CA ARG A 722 31.83 -20.02 -0.88
C ARG A 722 31.64 -19.65 0.58
N TYR A 723 30.40 -19.75 1.08
CA TYR A 723 30.04 -19.40 2.46
C TYR A 723 29.51 -20.60 3.28
N GLY A 724 29.41 -21.79 2.69
CA GLY A 724 29.07 -23.03 3.39
C GLY A 724 27.62 -23.15 3.88
N PHE A 725 26.69 -22.36 3.36
CA PHE A 725 25.28 -22.39 3.76
C PHE A 725 24.62 -23.74 3.44
N LYS A 726 23.78 -24.22 4.36
CA LYS A 726 22.80 -25.28 4.11
C LYS A 726 21.59 -24.68 3.40
N THR A 727 21.53 -24.85 2.08
CA THR A 727 20.54 -24.27 1.19
C THR A 727 19.29 -25.15 1.05
N LYS A 728 18.11 -24.53 1.01
CA LYS A 728 16.84 -25.10 0.55
C LYS A 728 16.28 -24.18 -0.54
N VAL A 729 16.19 -24.68 -1.76
CA VAL A 729 15.65 -23.92 -2.90
C VAL A 729 14.20 -24.31 -3.16
N LEU A 730 13.33 -23.32 -3.30
CA LEU A 730 11.99 -23.45 -3.86
C LEU A 730 11.95 -22.70 -5.19
N LEU A 731 11.53 -23.37 -6.26
CA LEU A 731 11.28 -22.74 -7.56
C LEU A 731 9.80 -22.86 -7.89
N ASP A 732 9.23 -21.79 -8.45
CA ASP A 732 7.81 -21.71 -8.82
C ASP A 732 6.87 -22.13 -7.65
N ALA A 733 7.11 -21.55 -6.47
CA ALA A 733 6.54 -21.98 -5.20
C ALA A 733 5.14 -21.39 -4.92
N THR A 734 4.25 -22.19 -4.34
CA THR A 734 2.92 -21.74 -3.87
C THR A 734 3.00 -21.10 -2.49
N ARG A 735 1.91 -20.45 -2.07
CA ARG A 735 1.76 -19.90 -0.71
C ARG A 735 2.03 -20.95 0.38
N ALA A 736 1.55 -22.17 0.18
CA ALA A 736 1.74 -23.26 1.12
C ALA A 736 3.21 -23.68 1.22
N ASP A 737 3.91 -23.82 0.10
CA ASP A 737 5.31 -24.26 0.08
C ASP A 737 6.24 -23.30 0.82
N ILE A 738 6.04 -21.99 0.60
CA ILE A 738 6.83 -20.92 1.23
C ILE A 738 6.59 -20.91 2.75
N LEU A 739 5.33 -20.93 3.19
CA LEU A 739 5.00 -20.90 4.62
C LEU A 739 5.42 -22.20 5.34
N ASN A 740 5.28 -23.36 4.69
CA ASN A 740 5.76 -24.63 5.22
C ASN A 740 7.30 -24.65 5.37
N ALA A 741 8.04 -24.12 4.40
CA ALA A 741 9.49 -24.03 4.50
C ALA A 741 9.96 -23.04 5.59
N ILE A 742 9.28 -21.90 5.76
CA ILE A 742 9.58 -20.94 6.84
C ILE A 742 9.29 -21.55 8.22
N THR A 743 8.17 -22.24 8.39
CA THR A 743 7.79 -22.86 9.67
C THR A 743 8.65 -24.08 10.04
N GLU A 744 9.15 -24.84 9.06
CA GLU A 744 10.19 -25.86 9.29
C GLU A 744 11.44 -25.26 9.96
N TYR A 745 11.89 -24.09 9.52
CA TYR A 745 13.03 -23.40 10.10
C TYR A 745 12.80 -22.89 11.54
N ILE A 746 11.55 -22.60 11.94
CA ILE A 746 11.23 -22.26 13.34
C ILE A 746 11.58 -23.45 14.27
N SER A 747 11.36 -24.69 13.81
CA SER A 747 11.65 -25.91 14.58
C SER A 747 13.11 -26.39 14.46
N LEU A 748 13.81 -26.03 13.39
CA LEU A 748 15.15 -26.53 13.06
C LEU A 748 16.30 -25.67 13.61
N LEU A 749 16.10 -24.35 13.76
CA LEU A 749 17.18 -23.40 14.04
C LEU A 749 17.46 -23.21 15.54
N ARG A 750 18.74 -23.16 15.92
CA ARG A 750 19.20 -22.98 17.31
C ARG A 750 19.75 -21.56 17.55
N SER A 751 20.01 -21.22 18.81
CA SER A 751 20.34 -19.85 19.27
C SER A 751 21.75 -19.33 18.94
N ASP A 752 22.52 -20.07 18.15
CA ASP A 752 23.81 -19.74 17.53
C ASP A 752 23.76 -19.70 15.99
N ASP A 753 22.86 -20.48 15.39
CA ASP A 753 22.64 -20.60 13.95
C ASP A 753 22.16 -19.28 13.31
N SER A 754 22.26 -19.19 11.98
CA SER A 754 21.84 -18.00 11.20
C SER A 754 21.11 -18.37 9.93
N LEU A 755 20.04 -17.63 9.61
CA LEU A 755 19.19 -17.85 8.43
C LEU A 755 19.32 -16.67 7.45
N LEU A 756 19.45 -16.98 6.16
CA LEU A 756 19.20 -16.05 5.06
C LEU A 756 17.91 -16.48 4.34
N ILE A 757 17.00 -15.56 4.07
CA ILE A 757 15.83 -15.80 3.20
C ILE A 757 16.01 -14.94 1.95
N TYR A 758 16.26 -15.55 0.80
CA TYR A 758 16.27 -14.87 -0.50
C TYR A 758 14.95 -15.11 -1.21
N TYR A 759 14.30 -14.04 -1.67
CA TYR A 759 13.07 -14.10 -2.46
C TYR A 759 13.25 -13.28 -3.75
N ALA A 760 13.01 -13.91 -4.90
CA ALA A 760 12.89 -13.25 -6.19
C ALA A 760 11.56 -13.64 -6.86
N GLY A 761 10.85 -12.65 -7.38
CA GLY A 761 9.52 -12.82 -7.98
C GLY A 761 8.70 -11.53 -7.95
N HIS A 762 7.41 -11.62 -8.27
CA HIS A 762 6.51 -10.48 -8.15
C HIS A 762 6.29 -10.07 -6.69
N GLY A 763 6.03 -8.77 -6.49
CA GLY A 763 5.59 -8.17 -5.24
C GLY A 763 4.66 -6.98 -5.54
N GLU A 764 3.76 -6.66 -4.61
CA GLU A 764 2.70 -5.66 -4.78
C GLU A 764 2.50 -4.82 -3.51
N LEU A 765 1.98 -3.59 -3.66
CA LEU A 765 1.76 -2.65 -2.55
C LEU A 765 0.27 -2.32 -2.36
N ASP A 766 -0.27 -2.73 -1.22
CA ASP A 766 -1.60 -2.30 -0.76
C ASP A 766 -1.55 -0.83 -0.31
N ARG A 767 -1.72 0.10 -1.27
CA ARG A 767 -1.55 1.55 -1.07
C ARG A 767 -2.41 2.13 0.06
N PRO A 768 -3.69 1.74 0.27
CA PRO A 768 -4.47 2.15 1.44
C PRO A 768 -3.82 1.86 2.79
N ASN A 769 -3.13 0.72 2.94
CA ASN A 769 -2.56 0.29 4.23
C ASN A 769 -1.02 0.37 4.29
N GLN A 770 -0.37 0.76 3.18
CA GLN A 770 1.10 0.80 3.02
C GLN A 770 1.78 -0.54 3.35
N ARG A 771 1.16 -1.66 2.94
CA ARG A 771 1.65 -3.02 3.18
C ARG A 771 2.17 -3.65 1.89
N GLY A 772 3.42 -4.11 1.90
CA GLY A 772 3.97 -4.92 0.83
C GLY A 772 3.59 -6.39 0.96
N TYR A 773 3.52 -7.07 -0.18
CA TYR A 773 3.17 -8.47 -0.30
C TYR A 773 4.08 -9.19 -1.28
N TRP A 774 4.54 -10.38 -0.91
CA TRP A 774 5.18 -11.32 -1.82
C TRP A 774 4.10 -12.13 -2.53
N LEU A 775 4.25 -12.34 -3.84
CA LEU A 775 3.27 -13.06 -4.66
C LEU A 775 3.81 -14.46 -5.04
N PRO A 776 3.28 -15.55 -4.45
CA PRO A 776 3.55 -16.92 -4.88
C PRO A 776 2.98 -17.21 -6.28
N VAL A 777 3.37 -18.31 -6.93
CA VAL A 777 2.93 -18.57 -8.33
C VAL A 777 1.42 -18.74 -8.50
N ASN A 778 0.71 -19.13 -7.45
CA ASN A 778 -0.74 -19.27 -7.43
C ASN A 778 -1.48 -17.97 -7.06
N ALA A 779 -0.77 -16.85 -6.89
CA ALA A 779 -1.37 -15.53 -6.67
C ALA A 779 -2.25 -15.10 -7.85
N GLN A 780 -3.20 -14.21 -7.55
CA GLN A 780 -4.15 -13.59 -8.48
C GLN A 780 -4.11 -12.07 -8.30
N ARG A 781 -4.33 -11.29 -9.37
CA ARG A 781 -4.16 -9.82 -9.36
C ARG A 781 -5.07 -9.09 -8.36
N ASP A 782 -6.31 -9.54 -8.21
CA ASP A 782 -7.35 -8.82 -7.46
C ASP A 782 -7.80 -9.59 -6.20
N ASN A 783 -6.99 -10.55 -5.72
CA ASN A 783 -7.33 -11.43 -4.61
C ASN A 783 -6.12 -11.72 -3.70
N ILE A 784 -6.13 -11.12 -2.51
CA ILE A 784 -5.05 -11.19 -1.51
C ILE A 784 -4.96 -12.52 -0.76
N THR A 785 -5.90 -13.46 -0.91
CA THR A 785 -5.93 -14.72 -0.15
C THR A 785 -4.65 -15.54 -0.33
N GLU A 786 -4.11 -15.56 -1.56
CA GLU A 786 -2.89 -16.30 -1.90
C GLU A 786 -1.61 -15.45 -1.81
N TRP A 787 -1.71 -14.20 -1.36
CA TRP A 787 -0.55 -13.35 -1.15
C TRP A 787 0.04 -13.62 0.25
N ILE A 788 1.33 -13.29 0.43
CA ILE A 788 1.99 -13.33 1.74
C ILE A 788 2.40 -11.91 2.10
N SER A 789 1.81 -11.34 3.16
CA SER A 789 2.19 -10.00 3.61
C SER A 789 3.59 -9.99 4.21
N ASP A 790 4.32 -8.89 4.01
CA ASP A 790 5.62 -8.66 4.64
C ASP A 790 5.55 -8.85 6.17
N GLN A 791 4.46 -8.40 6.80
CA GLN A 791 4.21 -8.58 8.24
C GLN A 791 4.18 -10.06 8.64
N ALA A 792 3.58 -10.94 7.83
CA ALA A 792 3.56 -12.37 8.15
C ALA A 792 4.96 -12.99 8.07
N ILE A 793 5.82 -12.52 7.16
CA ILE A 793 7.24 -12.91 7.10
C ILE A 793 7.99 -12.42 8.35
N THR A 794 7.78 -11.17 8.79
CA THR A 794 8.43 -10.66 10.01
C THR A 794 7.94 -11.38 11.27
N ASP A 795 6.65 -11.66 11.38
CA ASP A 795 6.06 -12.35 12.55
C ASP A 795 6.55 -13.80 12.66
N LEU A 796 6.69 -14.50 11.54
CA LEU A 796 7.24 -15.87 11.50
C LEU A 796 8.75 -15.90 11.76
N THR A 797 9.51 -14.92 11.29
CA THR A 797 10.96 -14.85 11.54
C THR A 797 11.30 -14.35 12.95
N ALA A 798 10.44 -13.54 13.57
CA ALA A 798 10.56 -13.15 14.99
C ALA A 798 10.43 -14.36 15.95
N GLN A 799 9.64 -15.37 15.58
CA GLN A 799 9.49 -16.62 16.34
C GLN A 799 10.71 -17.56 16.25
N MET A 800 11.67 -17.31 15.34
CA MET A 800 12.84 -18.17 15.17
C MET A 800 13.89 -17.95 16.26
N SER A 801 14.40 -19.04 16.84
CA SER A 801 15.50 -19.01 17.81
C SER A 801 16.84 -18.52 17.24
N ALA A 802 16.99 -18.49 15.90
CA ALA A 802 18.24 -18.12 15.21
C ALA A 802 18.82 -16.79 15.67
N ARG A 803 20.15 -16.68 15.78
CA ARG A 803 20.82 -15.46 16.27
C ARG A 803 20.82 -14.34 15.25
N ARG A 804 21.03 -14.66 13.96
CA ARG A 804 21.13 -13.68 12.87
C ARG A 804 20.18 -14.11 11.76
N VAL A 805 19.23 -13.24 11.39
CA VAL A 805 18.32 -13.43 10.25
C VAL A 805 18.51 -12.28 9.27
N LEU A 806 18.68 -12.58 8.00
CA LEU A 806 18.71 -11.61 6.91
C LEU A 806 17.66 -12.00 5.86
N ILE A 807 16.74 -11.10 5.57
CA ILE A 807 15.81 -11.21 4.44
C ILE A 807 16.41 -10.41 3.27
N VAL A 808 16.48 -11.02 2.09
CA VAL A 808 16.90 -10.40 0.84
C VAL A 808 15.74 -10.52 -0.15
N ALA A 809 15.09 -9.40 -0.45
CA ALA A 809 13.92 -9.37 -1.32
C ALA A 809 14.26 -8.65 -2.63
N ASP A 810 14.31 -9.42 -3.72
CA ASP A 810 14.45 -8.93 -5.09
C ASP A 810 13.10 -8.96 -5.80
N SER A 811 12.21 -8.07 -5.36
CA SER A 811 10.85 -7.93 -5.85
C SER A 811 10.37 -6.49 -5.80
N CYS A 812 9.46 -6.13 -6.70
CA CYS A 812 8.78 -4.84 -6.71
C CYS A 812 8.15 -4.55 -5.33
N TYR A 813 8.23 -3.29 -4.89
CA TYR A 813 7.63 -2.80 -3.63
C TYR A 813 8.16 -3.40 -2.32
N SER A 814 9.17 -4.29 -2.35
CA SER A 814 9.83 -4.86 -1.16
C SER A 814 10.41 -3.83 -0.17
N GLY A 815 10.59 -2.57 -0.61
CA GLY A 815 10.90 -1.45 0.26
C GLY A 815 9.84 -1.15 1.35
N ALA A 816 8.63 -1.71 1.27
CA ALA A 816 7.60 -1.57 2.31
C ALA A 816 7.99 -2.22 3.65
N MET A 817 8.85 -3.25 3.65
CA MET A 817 9.50 -3.78 4.87
C MET A 817 10.40 -2.77 5.58
N THR A 818 10.80 -1.67 4.89
CA THR A 818 11.83 -0.74 5.37
C THR A 818 11.20 0.57 5.87
N ARG A 819 10.75 0.60 7.13
CA ARG A 819 10.51 1.88 7.83
C ARG A 819 11.82 2.67 7.92
N SER A 820 11.72 3.99 7.97
CA SER A 820 12.83 4.94 7.76
C SER A 820 13.79 5.09 8.96
N SER A 821 14.28 3.97 9.48
CA SER A 821 15.39 3.91 10.43
C SER A 821 16.71 4.03 9.69
N GLY A 822 17.21 5.26 9.52
CA GLY A 822 18.44 5.52 8.76
C GLY A 822 19.67 4.88 9.39
N VAL A 823 20.11 3.74 8.84
CA VAL A 823 21.37 3.09 9.23
C VAL A 823 22.53 3.97 8.77
N GLY A 824 23.08 4.75 9.70
CA GLY A 824 24.13 5.72 9.41
C GLY A 824 25.37 5.07 8.81
N PHE A 825 25.84 5.57 7.67
CA PHE A 825 27.08 5.13 7.03
C PHE A 825 28.29 5.41 7.94
N VAL A 826 28.74 4.39 8.67
CA VAL A 826 29.86 4.55 9.62
C VAL A 826 31.19 4.59 8.87
N ALA A 827 31.98 5.65 9.13
CA ALA A 827 33.27 5.86 8.47
C ALA A 827 34.25 4.67 8.63
N LYS A 828 35.12 4.51 7.63
CA LYS A 828 36.20 3.51 7.60
C LYS A 828 37.23 3.79 8.69
N GLY A 829 37.11 3.10 9.83
CA GLY A 829 38.17 2.99 10.83
C GLY A 829 39.29 2.05 10.39
N GLY A 830 40.47 2.15 11.01
CA GLY A 830 41.58 1.22 10.81
C GLY A 830 41.27 -0.21 11.29
N GLY A 831 42.10 -1.18 10.87
CA GLY A 831 41.85 -2.61 11.02
C GLY A 831 41.42 -3.07 12.43
N ASP A 832 42.13 -2.62 13.46
CA ASP A 832 41.84 -3.03 14.85
C ASP A 832 40.46 -2.55 15.33
N ALA A 833 40.05 -1.34 14.92
CA ALA A 833 38.74 -0.79 15.24
C ALA A 833 37.60 -1.50 14.47
N ALA A 834 37.88 -1.97 13.25
CA ALA A 834 36.97 -2.83 12.51
C ALA A 834 36.84 -4.22 13.17
N MET A 835 37.95 -4.79 13.66
CA MET A 835 37.92 -6.09 14.35
C MET A 835 37.15 -6.02 15.68
N GLN A 836 37.41 -5.01 16.52
CA GLN A 836 36.66 -4.83 17.77
C GLN A 836 35.14 -4.63 17.50
N ARG A 837 34.78 -4.02 16.36
CA ARG A 837 33.38 -3.91 15.90
C ARG A 837 32.81 -5.27 15.51
N LEU A 838 33.49 -6.05 14.67
CA LEU A 838 33.07 -7.41 14.29
C LEU A 838 32.83 -8.31 15.51
N VAL A 839 33.76 -8.31 16.48
CA VAL A 839 33.65 -9.07 17.73
C VAL A 839 32.44 -8.64 18.56
N LYS A 840 32.05 -7.36 18.51
CA LYS A 840 30.86 -6.82 19.20
C LYS A 840 29.56 -7.18 18.46
N LEU A 841 29.53 -7.02 17.14
CA LEU A 841 28.36 -7.33 16.30
C LEU A 841 28.04 -8.83 16.30
N ALA A 842 29.05 -9.70 16.19
CA ALA A 842 28.88 -11.16 16.19
C ALA A 842 28.29 -11.74 17.50
N LYS A 843 28.36 -10.98 18.60
CA LYS A 843 27.82 -11.37 19.91
C LYS A 843 26.35 -10.96 20.09
N LEU A 844 25.83 -10.03 19.30
CA LEU A 844 24.46 -9.53 19.37
C LEU A 844 23.53 -10.32 18.43
N PRO A 845 22.24 -10.46 18.76
CA PRO A 845 21.26 -10.93 17.80
C PRO A 845 20.99 -9.86 16.74
N SER A 846 20.62 -10.30 15.53
CA SER A 846 20.28 -9.41 14.41
C SER A 846 19.10 -9.95 13.61
N ARG A 847 18.27 -9.04 13.10
CA ARG A 847 17.17 -9.28 12.16
C ARG A 847 17.15 -8.09 11.19
N THR A 848 17.56 -8.29 9.94
CA THR A 848 17.66 -7.22 8.94
C THR A 848 17.00 -7.58 7.62
N VAL A 849 16.62 -6.55 6.87
CA VAL A 849 16.03 -6.66 5.52
C VAL A 849 16.91 -5.88 4.55
N LEU A 850 17.22 -6.51 3.42
CA LEU A 850 17.85 -5.93 2.24
C LEU A 850 16.86 -6.03 1.07
N SER A 851 16.39 -4.90 0.57
CA SER A 851 15.45 -4.83 -0.56
C SER A 851 16.14 -4.29 -1.81
N SER A 852 15.76 -4.80 -2.98
CA SER A 852 16.31 -4.34 -4.27
C SER A 852 15.77 -2.99 -4.76
N GLY A 853 14.76 -2.40 -4.12
CA GLY A 853 14.19 -1.11 -4.54
C GLY A 853 13.18 -0.49 -3.57
N GLY A 854 12.91 0.81 -3.75
CA GLY A 854 11.78 1.48 -3.12
C GLY A 854 10.43 1.11 -3.77
N GLU A 855 9.47 2.03 -3.73
CA GLU A 855 8.13 1.88 -4.31
C GLU A 855 8.09 1.99 -5.85
N GLN A 856 9.10 1.44 -6.54
CA GLN A 856 9.25 1.50 -7.99
C GLN A 856 9.44 0.08 -8.58
N PRO A 857 8.90 -0.21 -9.77
CA PRO A 857 9.01 -1.53 -10.40
C PRO A 857 10.45 -1.83 -10.85
N VAL A 858 10.85 -3.09 -10.70
CA VAL A 858 12.20 -3.59 -11.03
C VAL A 858 12.25 -4.15 -12.45
N LEU A 859 13.40 -4.03 -13.13
CA LEU A 859 13.64 -4.64 -14.45
C LEU A 859 14.06 -6.11 -14.31
N ASP A 860 13.26 -7.01 -14.90
CA ASP A 860 13.53 -8.46 -15.02
C ASP A 860 14.57 -8.79 -16.13
N ALA A 861 15.01 -7.83 -16.93
CA ALA A 861 15.98 -8.05 -18.00
C ALA A 861 17.08 -6.97 -18.02
N GLY A 862 18.18 -7.22 -17.31
CA GLY A 862 19.22 -6.21 -17.07
C GLY A 862 20.67 -6.68 -16.96
N GLY A 863 20.99 -7.91 -17.38
CA GLY A 863 22.39 -8.31 -17.61
C GLY A 863 22.67 -9.81 -17.49
N GLY A 864 22.93 -10.47 -18.63
CA GLY A 864 23.59 -11.78 -18.65
C GLY A 864 22.83 -12.95 -18.00
N GLY A 865 21.49 -12.90 -17.99
CA GLY A 865 20.65 -13.96 -17.40
C GLY A 865 20.27 -13.77 -15.94
N HIS A 866 20.53 -12.58 -15.38
CA HIS A 866 20.22 -12.22 -13.99
C HIS A 866 19.48 -10.87 -13.88
N SER A 867 18.75 -10.68 -12.78
CA SER A 867 18.25 -9.37 -12.35
C SER A 867 19.41 -8.37 -12.15
N ILE A 868 19.13 -7.07 -12.28
CA ILE A 868 20.13 -6.00 -12.06
C ILE A 868 20.66 -6.03 -10.62
N PHE A 869 19.80 -6.35 -9.65
CA PHE A 869 20.18 -6.48 -8.25
C PHE A 869 20.87 -7.83 -7.99
N ALA A 870 20.27 -8.93 -8.45
CA ALA A 870 20.81 -10.27 -8.26
C ALA A 870 22.22 -10.41 -8.84
N GLY A 871 22.46 -9.95 -10.08
CA GLY A 871 23.78 -10.00 -10.73
C GLY A 871 24.86 -9.24 -9.94
N VAL A 872 24.52 -8.07 -9.40
CA VAL A 872 25.43 -7.28 -8.55
C VAL A 872 25.64 -7.95 -7.17
N PHE A 873 24.59 -8.50 -6.58
CA PHE A 873 24.64 -9.24 -5.31
C PHE A 873 25.52 -10.50 -5.41
N ILE A 874 25.33 -11.29 -6.46
CA ILE A 874 26.15 -12.45 -6.84
C ILE A 874 27.60 -12.00 -7.07
N GLN A 875 27.85 -10.89 -7.76
CA GLN A 875 29.21 -10.38 -7.99
C GLN A 875 29.91 -10.01 -6.68
N VAL A 876 29.28 -9.22 -5.79
CA VAL A 876 29.90 -8.80 -4.52
C VAL A 876 30.20 -10.03 -3.64
N LEU A 877 29.29 -11.00 -3.57
CA LEU A 877 29.50 -12.25 -2.83
C LEU A 877 30.54 -13.19 -3.49
N ARG A 878 30.74 -13.13 -4.81
CA ARG A 878 31.82 -13.87 -5.51
C ARG A 878 33.19 -13.20 -5.40
N GLN A 879 33.26 -11.88 -5.19
CA GLN A 879 34.52 -11.11 -5.13
C GLN A 879 35.01 -10.80 -3.71
N ASN A 880 34.20 -10.97 -2.67
CA ASN A 880 34.58 -10.66 -1.29
C ASN A 880 35.52 -11.73 -0.66
N GLU A 881 36.72 -11.36 -0.21
CA GLU A 881 37.70 -12.30 0.38
C GLU A 881 37.72 -12.33 1.92
N GLY A 882 36.99 -11.43 2.59
CA GLY A 882 36.99 -11.28 4.04
C GLY A 882 35.64 -11.53 4.70
N VAL A 883 35.56 -11.34 6.02
CA VAL A 883 34.30 -11.30 6.76
C VAL A 883 33.52 -10.06 6.37
N LEU A 884 32.33 -10.24 5.79
CA LEU A 884 31.51 -9.16 5.25
C LEU A 884 30.28 -8.92 6.13
N GLU A 885 30.18 -7.71 6.67
CA GLU A 885 29.02 -7.20 7.41
C GLU A 885 27.86 -6.88 6.45
N GLY A 886 26.60 -7.06 6.87
CA GLY A 886 25.41 -6.77 6.05
C GLY A 886 25.32 -5.29 5.64
N THR A 887 25.70 -4.38 6.54
CA THR A 887 25.87 -2.94 6.24
C THR A 887 26.97 -2.66 5.21
N ALA A 888 28.09 -3.39 5.27
CA ALA A 888 29.18 -3.25 4.29
C ALA A 888 28.81 -3.83 2.92
N LEU A 889 28.04 -4.93 2.89
CA LEU A 889 27.40 -5.47 1.69
C LEU A 889 26.45 -4.42 1.07
N TYR A 890 25.52 -3.86 1.85
CA TYR A 890 24.62 -2.80 1.38
C TYR A 890 25.36 -1.60 0.76
N GLY A 891 26.43 -1.13 1.41
CA GLY A 891 27.26 -0.03 0.87
C GLY A 891 27.92 -0.35 -0.47
N ALA A 892 28.31 -1.61 -0.72
CA ALA A 892 28.82 -2.05 -2.02
C ALA A 892 27.70 -2.17 -3.08
N LEU A 893 26.52 -2.68 -2.68
CA LEU A 893 25.36 -2.84 -3.55
C LEU A 893 24.78 -1.51 -4.03
N PHE A 894 24.52 -0.57 -3.12
CA PHE A 894 23.83 0.69 -3.41
C PHE A 894 24.46 1.43 -4.59
N ASP A 895 25.79 1.52 -4.56
CA ASP A 895 26.60 2.22 -5.53
C ASP A 895 26.69 1.47 -6.88
N GLN A 896 26.67 0.13 -6.86
CA GLN A 896 26.78 -0.71 -8.05
C GLN A 896 25.43 -0.93 -8.75
N VAL A 897 24.34 -1.18 -8.01
CA VAL A 897 22.99 -1.32 -8.56
C VAL A 897 22.57 -0.02 -9.25
N ARG A 898 22.75 1.14 -8.62
CA ARG A 898 22.44 2.45 -9.24
C ARG A 898 23.24 2.69 -10.53
N ARG A 899 24.54 2.34 -10.54
CA ARG A 899 25.39 2.41 -11.75
C ARG A 899 25.05 1.38 -12.83
N SER A 900 24.37 0.29 -12.48
CA SER A 900 23.92 -0.73 -13.44
C SER A 900 22.54 -0.41 -14.00
N ALA A 901 21.57 -0.06 -13.16
CA ALA A 901 20.23 0.37 -13.57
C ALA A 901 20.26 1.61 -14.48
N ALA A 902 21.15 2.56 -14.21
CA ALA A 902 21.37 3.72 -15.07
C ALA A 902 21.82 3.37 -16.51
N ARG A 903 22.43 2.18 -16.75
CA ARG A 903 22.78 1.71 -18.11
C ARG A 903 21.57 1.29 -18.93
N TYR A 904 20.46 0.98 -18.24
CA TYR A 904 19.17 0.60 -18.83
C TYR A 904 18.12 1.72 -18.70
N ASN A 905 18.56 2.93 -18.33
CA ASN A 905 17.72 4.12 -18.14
C ASN A 905 16.57 3.92 -17.13
N VAL A 906 16.81 3.13 -16.07
CA VAL A 906 15.87 2.89 -14.97
C VAL A 906 16.50 3.30 -13.64
N SER A 907 15.69 3.82 -12.73
CA SER A 907 16.07 4.14 -11.35
C SER A 907 15.84 2.91 -10.47
N GLN A 908 16.90 2.41 -9.83
CA GLN A 908 16.79 1.35 -8.82
C GLN A 908 17.73 1.69 -7.65
N GLU A 909 17.15 1.90 -6.47
CA GLU A 909 17.87 2.26 -5.25
C GLU A 909 17.57 1.24 -4.15
N PRO A 910 18.49 0.31 -3.86
CA PRO A 910 18.34 -0.68 -2.79
C PRO A 910 18.14 -0.02 -1.43
N ARG A 911 17.54 -0.75 -0.48
CA ARG A 911 17.36 -0.32 0.92
C ARG A 911 17.84 -1.38 1.91
N TYR A 912 18.34 -0.94 3.06
CA TYR A 912 18.73 -1.81 4.19
C TYR A 912 18.18 -1.26 5.51
N SER A 913 17.52 -2.10 6.31
CA SER A 913 16.99 -1.74 7.63
C SER A 913 17.01 -2.91 8.61
N GLN A 914 16.82 -2.60 9.89
CA GLN A 914 16.50 -3.59 10.92
C GLN A 914 14.97 -3.81 11.00
N ILE A 915 14.57 -4.97 11.51
CA ILE A 915 13.17 -5.27 11.89
C ILE A 915 12.97 -4.82 13.34
N GLU A 916 11.80 -4.24 13.65
CA GLU A 916 11.49 -3.64 14.95
C GLU A 916 11.62 -4.61 16.14
N GLY A 917 11.93 -4.07 17.33
CA GLY A 917 12.04 -4.83 18.58
C GLY A 917 13.37 -5.57 18.80
N HIS A 918 14.38 -5.36 17.95
CA HIS A 918 15.61 -6.16 17.94
C HIS A 918 16.92 -5.33 18.02
N LEU A 919 17.98 -5.96 18.53
CA LEU A 919 19.19 -5.28 19.01
C LEU A 919 20.23 -5.00 17.91
N ASN A 920 21.21 -4.15 18.28
CA ASN A 920 22.27 -3.57 17.44
C ASN A 920 23.32 -4.55 16.85
N GLY A 921 22.93 -5.78 16.48
CA GLY A 921 23.77 -6.70 15.70
C GLY A 921 23.56 -6.54 14.19
N ASP A 922 24.50 -7.07 13.39
CA ASP A 922 24.41 -7.12 11.93
C ASP A 922 24.53 -8.58 11.42
N PHE A 923 24.13 -8.83 10.18
CA PHE A 923 24.37 -10.13 9.53
C PHE A 923 25.84 -10.24 9.11
N LEU A 924 26.38 -11.46 9.11
CA LEU A 924 27.79 -11.73 8.84
C LEU A 924 27.95 -12.87 7.83
N PHE A 925 28.56 -12.56 6.69
CA PHE A 925 29.00 -13.53 5.70
C PHE A 925 30.48 -13.88 5.94
N VAL A 926 30.77 -15.14 6.23
CA VAL A 926 32.13 -15.63 6.51
C VAL A 926 32.52 -16.61 5.41
N PRO A 927 33.49 -16.26 4.53
CA PRO A 927 33.97 -17.19 3.50
C PRO A 927 34.56 -18.45 4.13
N ARG A 928 34.49 -19.56 3.39
CA ARG A 928 35.30 -20.75 3.68
C ARG A 928 36.78 -20.47 3.45
N ALA A 929 37.63 -21.10 4.26
CA ALA A 929 39.08 -21.20 4.08
C ALA A 929 39.43 -22.34 3.11
#